data_AF-R7R087-F1
#
_entry.id   AF-R7R087-F1
#
_cell.length_a   1.000
_cell.length_b   1.000
_cell.length_c   1.000
_cell.angle_alpha   90.00
_cell.angle_beta   90.00
_cell.angle_gamma   90.00
#
_symmetry.space_group_name_H-M   'P 1'
#
loop_
_entity.id
_entity.type
_entity.pdbx_description
1 polymer ?
#
loop_
_entity_poly.entity_id
_entity_poly.type
_entity_poly.pdbx_seq_one_letter_code
_entity_poly.pdbx_strand_id
1 'polypeptide(L)'
;MFRQKIKDGFQIEEPDDWLKNGYPFELKRPEHSYEVKFGGYVSARTDETGRTRFVHENYQSVMAIPYDMPIIGYNNNVVNTLMIWDAEPKQSFELDAFDKGDYKKAVEQQNLARNLVEVLYPNDNHIAGKELRLKQQYFFVSASLQRAVDRFKKNHADISMLPEKVAIQMNDTHPTVAVAELMRILLDDEGLSWDEAWSITTKTCAYTNHTIMAEALEKWPIEIFSRLLPRIYQIVEEINRRFILKIQEEFPNDGDKIRKMAIIYDGQVKMAHLAIAASYSVNGVARLHTEILKKRELNDFYQMFPQKFNNKTNGITQRRFLMHGNPLLASWVTEHIGADWITNLSYMSKLAIYADDEKMQQEFMNIKYQNKLRLAKYIQQHNGVEVDPRSIFDVQVKRLHEYKRQLLNILHVMYLYNELKEHPDMEFIPRTFIFGAKAAAGYRNAKLTIKLINSVADVINNDKSIDGKIKVVFIEDYKVSNAELIFAAADVSEQISTASKEASGTGNMKFMLNGALTLGTMDGANVEIAEEVGKDNIFIFGMSADEVIEHEKKRDYDPMQIFNQDQDVRKVLMQLINGMYSPNDPELFRDLYNSLLNTQCTQYADTYFILADFRSYVEAQKRVMEAYKDEKNWAKSAILNVAHSGKFSSDRTIQEYVDDIWHLNRIKVDLDIDE
;
A
#
# COMPACT_ATOMS: atom_id res chain seq x y z
N MET A 1 -6.57 4.25 10.65
CA MET A 1 -5.29 3.92 11.32
C MET A 1 -5.12 4.84 12.52
N PHE A 2 -4.87 6.13 12.32
CA PHE A 2 -4.91 7.18 13.35
C PHE A 2 -4.98 8.54 12.65
N ARG A 3 -5.44 9.56 13.37
CA ARG A 3 -5.29 10.97 12.99
C ARG A 3 -3.88 11.40 13.38
N GLN A 4 -3.11 11.86 12.42
CA GLN A 4 -1.75 12.31 12.70
C GLN A 4 -1.79 13.75 13.21
N LYS A 5 -1.03 14.04 14.25
CA LYS A 5 -0.66 15.41 14.61
C LYS A 5 0.84 15.59 14.67
N ILE A 6 1.31 16.77 14.30
CA ILE A 6 2.70 17.17 14.43
C ILE A 6 2.81 18.11 15.63
N LYS A 7 3.47 17.65 16.69
CA LYS A 7 3.72 18.44 17.91
C LYS A 7 5.22 18.47 18.17
N ASP A 8 5.78 19.67 18.31
CA ASP A 8 7.22 19.89 18.49
C ASP A 8 8.06 19.18 17.40
N GLY A 9 7.51 19.09 16.18
CA GLY A 9 8.07 18.37 15.04
C GLY A 9 7.90 16.84 15.06
N PHE A 10 7.37 16.25 16.13
CA PHE A 10 7.13 14.81 16.24
C PHE A 10 5.73 14.42 15.79
N GLN A 11 5.62 13.22 15.19
CA GLN A 11 4.33 12.57 14.98
C GLN A 11 3.73 12.11 16.32
N ILE A 12 2.51 12.56 16.58
CA ILE A 12 1.61 12.10 17.63
C ILE A 12 0.41 11.41 16.98
N GLU A 13 0.08 10.22 17.46
CA GLU A 13 -1.06 9.44 17.01
C GLU A 13 -2.29 9.76 17.88
N GLU A 14 -3.33 10.38 17.30
CA GLU A 14 -4.64 10.57 17.93
C GLU A 14 -5.66 9.57 17.33
N PRO A 15 -6.68 9.12 18.09
CA PRO A 15 -7.77 8.32 17.52
C PRO A 15 -8.46 9.06 16.36
N ASP A 16 -8.72 8.34 15.27
CA ASP A 16 -9.44 8.85 14.10
C ASP A 16 -10.93 8.53 14.23
N ASP A 17 -11.66 9.34 15.00
CA ASP A 17 -13.07 9.10 15.35
C ASP A 17 -14.03 9.62 14.27
N TRP A 18 -13.91 9.06 13.06
CA TRP A 18 -14.72 9.45 11.89
C TRP A 18 -16.19 8.99 12.00
N LEU A 19 -16.50 8.05 12.90
CA LEU A 19 -17.84 7.53 13.17
C LEU A 19 -18.54 8.17 14.38
N LYS A 20 -17.92 9.16 15.04
CA LYS A 20 -18.47 9.80 16.25
C LYS A 20 -19.95 10.22 16.14
N ASN A 21 -20.33 10.72 14.97
CA ASN A 21 -21.68 11.21 14.69
C ASN A 21 -22.45 10.29 13.70
N GLY A 22 -22.00 9.03 13.54
CA GLY A 22 -22.44 8.09 12.51
C GLY A 22 -21.91 8.43 11.12
N TYR A 23 -22.08 7.50 10.16
CA TYR A 23 -21.77 7.73 8.75
C TYR A 23 -23.04 7.63 7.90
N PRO A 24 -23.48 8.71 7.22
CA PRO A 24 -24.81 8.74 6.59
C PRO A 24 -24.96 7.81 5.37
N PHE A 25 -23.87 7.24 4.85
CA PHE A 25 -23.88 6.37 3.67
C PHE A 25 -23.82 4.88 4.02
N GLU A 26 -23.69 4.51 5.30
CA GLU A 26 -23.68 3.10 5.69
C GLU A 26 -25.08 2.59 6.03
N LEU A 27 -25.32 1.32 5.72
CA LEU A 27 -26.55 0.63 6.07
C LEU A 27 -26.22 -0.63 6.87
N LYS A 28 -26.57 -0.63 8.16
CA LYS A 28 -26.44 -1.81 9.02
C LYS A 28 -27.40 -2.91 8.55
N ARG A 29 -26.88 -4.13 8.39
CA ARG A 29 -27.60 -5.31 7.88
C ARG A 29 -27.61 -6.47 8.90
N PRO A 30 -28.22 -6.29 10.09
CA PRO A 30 -28.18 -7.31 11.15
C PRO A 30 -28.80 -8.67 10.72
N GLU A 31 -29.67 -8.68 9.71
CA GLU A 31 -30.24 -9.88 9.09
C GLU A 31 -29.19 -10.78 8.40
N HIS A 32 -27.95 -10.33 8.28
CA HIS A 32 -26.83 -11.05 7.67
C HIS A 32 -25.65 -11.19 8.65
N SER A 33 -25.95 -11.37 9.94
CA SER A 33 -24.94 -11.53 10.97
C SER A 33 -24.40 -12.97 11.07
N TYR A 34 -23.10 -13.11 11.32
CA TYR A 34 -22.42 -14.41 11.36
C TYR A 34 -21.62 -14.59 12.66
N GLU A 35 -21.67 -15.78 13.25
CA GLU A 35 -20.84 -16.10 14.43
C GLU A 35 -19.42 -16.44 13.97
N VAL A 36 -18.41 -15.79 14.57
CA VAL A 36 -16.99 -16.10 14.37
C VAL A 36 -16.40 -16.64 15.66
N LYS A 37 -15.69 -17.77 15.55
CA LYS A 37 -15.19 -18.56 16.70
C LYS A 37 -13.67 -18.47 16.83
N PHE A 38 -13.17 -18.34 18.06
CA PHE A 38 -11.75 -18.27 18.40
C PHE A 38 -11.42 -19.16 19.60
N GLY A 39 -10.20 -19.68 19.66
CA GLY A 39 -9.76 -20.50 20.79
C GLY A 39 -10.44 -21.87 20.82
N GLY A 40 -10.58 -22.45 22.02
CA GLY A 40 -11.21 -23.75 22.21
C GLY A 40 -10.39 -24.93 21.67
N TYR A 41 -11.06 -26.06 21.45
CA TYR A 41 -10.45 -27.26 20.88
C TYR A 41 -11.42 -27.98 19.93
N VAL A 42 -10.89 -28.91 19.14
CA VAL A 42 -11.67 -29.69 18.17
C VAL A 42 -11.75 -31.14 18.63
N SER A 43 -12.97 -31.67 18.81
CA SER A 43 -13.21 -33.10 19.06
C SER A 43 -13.68 -33.79 17.78
N ALA A 44 -13.16 -34.99 17.53
CA ALA A 44 -13.62 -35.86 16.44
C ALA A 44 -14.72 -36.78 16.97
N ARG A 45 -15.87 -36.80 16.30
CA ARG A 45 -17.01 -37.65 16.64
C ARG A 45 -17.45 -38.41 15.39
N THR A 46 -17.77 -39.69 15.53
CA THR A 46 -18.39 -40.44 14.43
C THR A 46 -19.88 -40.12 14.40
N ASP A 47 -20.39 -39.71 13.24
CA ASP A 47 -21.82 -39.50 13.04
C ASP A 47 -22.58 -40.81 12.80
N GLU A 48 -23.90 -40.71 12.67
CA GLU A 48 -24.80 -41.86 12.45
C GLU A 48 -24.53 -42.59 11.12
N THR A 49 -23.81 -41.96 10.19
CA THR A 49 -23.43 -42.53 8.89
C THR A 49 -22.03 -43.15 8.89
N GLY A 50 -21.32 -43.12 10.02
CA GLY A 50 -19.95 -43.63 10.16
C GLY A 50 -18.87 -42.63 9.72
N ARG A 51 -19.22 -41.38 9.38
CA ARG A 51 -18.26 -40.35 8.97
C ARG A 51 -17.69 -39.63 10.20
N THR A 52 -16.42 -39.26 10.13
CA THR A 52 -15.77 -38.44 11.16
C THR A 52 -16.21 -36.99 11.01
N ARG A 53 -16.93 -36.49 12.01
CA ARG A 53 -17.34 -35.08 12.15
C ARG A 53 -16.43 -34.38 13.16
N PHE A 54 -15.95 -33.20 12.80
CA PHE A 54 -15.18 -32.35 13.71
C PHE A 54 -16.11 -31.35 14.40
N VAL A 55 -16.05 -31.28 15.73
CA VAL A 55 -16.86 -30.38 16.56
C VAL A 55 -15.95 -29.42 17.30
N HIS A 56 -16.19 -28.12 17.14
CA HIS A 56 -15.43 -27.07 17.84
C HIS A 56 -16.09 -26.79 19.19
N GLU A 57 -15.36 -26.99 20.27
CA GLU A 57 -15.84 -26.90 21.66
C GLU A 57 -15.02 -25.87 22.47
N ASN A 58 -15.65 -25.30 23.50
CA ASN A 58 -15.03 -24.35 24.44
C ASN A 58 -14.36 -23.14 23.78
N TYR A 59 -14.94 -22.64 22.69
CA TYR A 59 -14.46 -21.46 21.97
C TYR A 59 -15.07 -20.16 22.52
N GLN A 60 -14.39 -19.04 22.27
CA GLN A 60 -14.92 -17.70 22.38
C GLN A 60 -15.55 -17.30 21.04
N SER A 61 -16.59 -16.46 21.04
CA SER A 61 -17.19 -16.01 19.79
C SER A 61 -17.65 -14.56 19.84
N VAL A 62 -17.77 -13.98 18.65
CA VAL A 62 -18.36 -12.65 18.41
C VAL A 62 -19.31 -12.76 17.23
N MET A 63 -20.27 -11.84 17.14
CA MET A 63 -21.14 -11.69 15.99
C MET A 63 -20.54 -10.66 15.04
N ALA A 64 -20.29 -11.06 13.80
CA ALA A 64 -19.91 -10.16 12.71
C ALA A 64 -21.17 -9.59 12.07
N ILE A 65 -21.29 -8.27 12.04
CA ILE A 65 -22.46 -7.57 11.52
C ILE A 65 -22.04 -6.75 10.30
N PRO A 66 -22.68 -6.97 9.14
CA PRO A 66 -22.30 -6.24 7.94
C PRO A 66 -22.93 -4.84 7.92
N TYR A 67 -22.14 -3.89 7.45
CA TYR A 67 -22.55 -2.57 7.04
C TYR A 67 -22.29 -2.43 5.54
N ASP A 68 -23.34 -2.20 4.77
CA ASP A 68 -23.26 -1.98 3.34
C ASP A 68 -22.98 -0.50 3.06
N MET A 69 -21.92 -0.21 2.31
CA MET A 69 -21.64 1.11 1.75
C MET A 69 -21.79 1.08 0.23
N PRO A 70 -22.60 1.97 -0.38
CA PRO A 70 -22.82 1.98 -1.82
C PRO A 70 -21.57 2.47 -2.57
N ILE A 71 -21.17 1.72 -3.59
CA ILE A 71 -20.10 2.07 -4.54
C ILE A 71 -20.73 2.35 -5.89
N ILE A 72 -20.83 3.63 -6.24
CA ILE A 72 -21.58 4.11 -7.40
C ILE A 72 -20.72 4.05 -8.66
N GLY A 73 -21.21 3.36 -9.69
CA GLY A 73 -20.63 3.35 -11.02
C GLY A 73 -20.83 4.68 -11.75
N TYR A 74 -19.87 5.07 -12.58
CA TYR A 74 -19.99 6.31 -13.35
C TYR A 74 -20.97 6.12 -14.51
N ASN A 75 -22.08 6.87 -14.48
CA ASN A 75 -23.09 6.97 -15.54
C ASN A 75 -23.56 5.62 -16.12
N ASN A 76 -23.86 4.65 -15.25
CA ASN A 76 -24.25 3.30 -15.70
C ASN A 76 -25.34 2.62 -14.85
N ASN A 77 -25.99 3.36 -13.95
CA ASN A 77 -27.03 2.87 -13.01
C ASN A 77 -26.61 1.73 -12.08
N VAL A 78 -25.35 1.30 -12.12
CA VAL A 78 -24.84 0.21 -11.26
C VAL A 78 -24.41 0.80 -9.92
N VAL A 79 -25.01 0.29 -8.86
CA VAL A 79 -24.55 0.49 -7.48
C VAL A 79 -24.07 -0.84 -6.96
N ASN A 80 -22.77 -0.96 -6.69
CA ASN A 80 -22.18 -2.12 -6.03
C ASN A 80 -22.07 -1.86 -4.52
N THR A 81 -21.60 -2.83 -3.75
CA THR A 81 -21.53 -2.76 -2.30
C THR A 81 -20.11 -3.00 -1.81
N LEU A 82 -19.60 -2.06 -1.01
CA LEU A 82 -18.49 -2.32 -0.10
C LEU A 82 -19.09 -2.75 1.24
N MET A 83 -18.94 -4.04 1.55
CA MET A 83 -19.39 -4.60 2.82
C MET A 83 -18.28 -4.50 3.86
N ILE A 84 -18.57 -3.86 4.99
CA ILE A 84 -17.66 -3.67 6.11
C ILE A 84 -18.22 -4.45 7.30
N TRP A 85 -17.36 -5.10 8.09
CA TRP A 85 -17.79 -5.90 9.24
C TRP A 85 -17.53 -5.17 10.55
N ASP A 86 -18.59 -4.96 11.31
CA ASP A 86 -18.53 -4.57 12.72
C ASP A 86 -18.65 -5.80 13.61
N ALA A 87 -18.21 -5.71 14.86
CA ALA A 87 -18.21 -6.83 15.80
C ALA A 87 -19.05 -6.50 17.04
N GLU A 88 -20.01 -7.36 17.36
CA GLU A 88 -20.80 -7.29 18.59
C GLU A 88 -20.62 -8.56 19.45
N PRO A 89 -20.71 -8.45 20.79
CA PRO A 89 -20.69 -9.62 21.66
C PRO A 89 -21.94 -10.48 21.45
N LYS A 90 -21.79 -11.80 21.35
CA LYS A 90 -22.92 -12.74 21.25
C LYS A 90 -23.78 -12.71 22.51
N GLN A 91 -23.14 -12.62 23.67
CA GLN A 91 -23.79 -12.35 24.94
C GLN A 91 -23.16 -11.10 25.55
N SER A 92 -23.93 -10.03 25.66
CA SER A 92 -23.42 -8.72 26.09
C SER A 92 -22.92 -8.69 27.54
N PHE A 93 -23.40 -9.61 28.39
CA PHE A 93 -23.05 -9.66 29.80
C PHE A 93 -23.34 -11.04 30.43
N GLU A 94 -22.38 -11.60 31.18
CA GLU A 94 -22.56 -12.83 31.96
C GLU A 94 -22.88 -12.50 33.43
N LEU A 95 -24.18 -12.43 33.76
CA LEU A 95 -24.67 -12.19 35.13
C LEU A 95 -24.07 -13.15 36.16
N ASP A 96 -24.00 -14.44 35.84
CA ASP A 96 -23.45 -15.46 36.75
C ASP A 96 -21.97 -15.25 37.09
N ALA A 97 -21.18 -14.70 36.17
CA ALA A 97 -19.78 -14.38 36.41
C ALA A 97 -19.66 -13.09 37.22
N PHE A 98 -20.51 -12.10 36.93
CA PHE A 98 -20.60 -10.84 37.66
C PHE A 98 -21.00 -11.05 39.13
N ASP A 99 -22.03 -11.86 39.39
CA ASP A 99 -22.53 -12.18 40.72
C ASP A 99 -21.51 -12.96 41.55
N LYS A 100 -20.58 -13.67 40.89
CA LYS A 100 -19.43 -14.34 41.51
C LYS A 100 -18.20 -13.42 41.71
N GLY A 101 -18.30 -12.15 41.33
CA GLY A 101 -17.23 -11.16 41.44
C GLY A 101 -16.16 -11.23 40.33
N ASP A 102 -16.38 -12.04 39.28
CA ASP A 102 -15.47 -12.14 38.13
C ASP A 102 -15.85 -11.15 37.03
N TYR A 103 -15.67 -9.87 37.34
CA TYR A 103 -16.07 -8.76 36.46
C TYR A 103 -15.34 -8.75 35.12
N LYS A 104 -14.11 -9.29 35.05
CA LYS A 104 -13.36 -9.35 33.79
C LYS A 104 -13.98 -10.35 32.84
N LYS A 105 -14.38 -11.51 33.35
CA LYS A 105 -15.08 -12.53 32.57
C LYS A 105 -16.45 -12.04 32.12
N ALA A 106 -17.16 -11.28 32.97
CA ALA A 106 -18.48 -10.74 32.66
C ALA A 106 -18.54 -9.82 31.41
N VAL A 107 -17.41 -9.18 31.03
CA VAL A 107 -17.31 -8.27 29.87
C VAL A 107 -16.30 -8.72 28.81
N GLU A 108 -15.80 -9.95 28.89
CA GLU A 108 -14.71 -10.45 28.03
C GLU A 108 -15.09 -10.42 26.54
N GLN A 109 -16.29 -10.89 26.20
CA GLN A 109 -16.78 -10.89 24.82
C GLN A 109 -16.96 -9.47 24.26
N GLN A 110 -17.39 -8.52 25.09
CA GLN A 110 -17.56 -7.12 24.69
C GLN A 110 -16.20 -6.48 24.36
N ASN A 111 -15.19 -6.74 25.18
CA ASN A 111 -13.83 -6.26 24.93
C ASN A 111 -13.23 -6.91 23.67
N LEU A 112 -13.44 -8.22 23.48
CA LEU A 112 -12.98 -8.91 22.27
C LEU A 112 -13.61 -8.30 21.02
N ALA A 113 -14.93 -8.15 20.98
CA ALA A 113 -15.66 -7.57 19.85
C ALA A 113 -15.13 -6.18 19.49
N ARG A 114 -15.05 -5.29 20.48
CA ARG A 114 -14.52 -3.93 20.30
C ARG A 114 -13.10 -3.93 19.73
N ASN A 115 -12.19 -4.70 20.31
CA ASN A 115 -10.78 -4.71 19.92
C ASN A 115 -10.57 -5.17 18.46
N LEU A 116 -11.44 -6.01 17.90
CA LEU A 116 -11.31 -6.51 16.52
C LEU A 116 -11.47 -5.40 15.48
N VAL A 117 -12.26 -4.37 15.75
CA VAL A 117 -12.65 -3.36 14.74
C VAL A 117 -12.20 -1.93 15.08
N GLU A 118 -11.54 -1.73 16.23
CA GLU A 118 -11.18 -0.39 16.72
C GLU A 118 -10.01 0.25 15.95
N VAL A 119 -8.97 -0.54 15.60
CA VAL A 119 -7.75 0.00 14.96
C VAL A 119 -7.27 -0.89 13.81
N LEU A 120 -7.01 -0.24 12.66
CA LEU A 120 -6.34 -0.85 11.51
C LEU A 120 -4.83 -0.98 11.75
N TYR A 121 -4.29 -2.19 11.55
CA TYR A 121 -2.87 -2.53 11.78
C TYR A 121 -2.40 -2.18 13.19
N PRO A 122 -2.96 -2.83 14.23
CA PRO A 122 -2.51 -2.63 15.60
C PRO A 122 -1.02 -2.98 15.73
N ASN A 123 -0.34 -2.38 16.70
CA ASN A 123 1.07 -2.66 16.96
C ASN A 123 1.26 -4.15 17.31
N ASP A 124 2.03 -4.87 16.49
CA ASP A 124 2.28 -6.31 16.60
C ASP A 124 3.70 -6.64 17.05
N ASN A 125 4.42 -5.67 17.62
CA ASN A 125 5.73 -5.88 18.24
C ASN A 125 5.66 -6.74 19.52
N HIS A 126 4.46 -7.06 20.03
CA HIS A 126 4.22 -7.92 21.18
C HIS A 126 3.20 -9.03 20.85
N ILE A 127 3.24 -10.12 21.63
CA ILE A 127 2.40 -11.32 21.40
C ILE A 127 0.91 -10.99 21.32
N ALA A 128 0.38 -10.17 22.24
CA ALA A 128 -1.03 -9.79 22.22
C ALA A 128 -1.46 -9.04 20.94
N GLY A 129 -0.55 -8.28 20.33
CA GLY A 129 -0.81 -7.54 19.08
C GLY A 129 -0.80 -8.46 17.87
N LYS A 130 0.11 -9.44 17.85
CA LYS A 130 0.11 -10.54 16.89
C LYS A 130 -1.20 -11.34 16.96
N GLU A 131 -1.60 -11.75 18.16
CA GLU A 131 -2.87 -12.45 18.37
C GLU A 131 -4.06 -11.64 17.86
N LEU A 132 -4.13 -10.34 18.20
CA LEU A 132 -5.20 -9.47 17.75
C LEU A 132 -5.24 -9.38 16.22
N ARG A 133 -4.10 -9.16 15.56
CA ARG A 133 -4.01 -9.08 14.10
C ARG A 133 -4.48 -10.37 13.42
N LEU A 134 -4.11 -11.56 13.93
CA LEU A 134 -4.62 -12.82 13.39
C LEU A 134 -6.13 -12.97 13.61
N LYS A 135 -6.64 -12.57 14.79
CA LYS A 135 -8.09 -12.57 15.05
C LYS A 135 -8.85 -11.62 14.12
N GLN A 136 -8.31 -10.42 13.84
CA GLN A 136 -8.90 -9.47 12.89
C GLN A 136 -9.00 -10.04 11.48
N GLN A 137 -7.92 -10.67 11.00
CA GLN A 137 -7.89 -11.31 9.68
C GLN A 137 -8.90 -12.45 9.58
N TYR A 138 -8.93 -13.34 10.57
CA TYR A 138 -9.87 -14.46 10.59
C TYR A 138 -11.32 -13.99 10.75
N PHE A 139 -11.57 -12.97 11.58
CA PHE A 139 -12.87 -12.33 11.69
C PHE A 139 -13.41 -11.84 10.35
N PHE A 140 -12.60 -11.04 9.65
CA PHE A 140 -12.94 -10.54 8.32
C PHE A 140 -13.20 -11.67 7.33
N VAL A 141 -12.32 -12.68 7.30
CA VAL A 141 -12.41 -13.79 6.35
C VAL A 141 -13.62 -14.67 6.62
N SER A 142 -13.81 -15.13 7.86
CA SER A 142 -14.89 -16.06 8.20
C SER A 142 -16.25 -15.44 7.95
N ALA A 143 -16.47 -14.19 8.37
CA ALA A 143 -17.71 -13.47 8.11
C ALA A 143 -17.96 -13.31 6.59
N SER A 144 -16.92 -12.93 5.83
CA SER A 144 -17.02 -12.72 4.38
C SER A 144 -17.33 -14.03 3.62
N LEU A 145 -16.71 -15.14 4.00
CA LEU A 145 -16.92 -16.43 3.34
C LEU A 145 -18.27 -17.04 3.70
N GLN A 146 -18.69 -16.98 4.96
CA GLN A 146 -20.04 -17.40 5.36
C GLN A 146 -21.10 -16.62 4.56
N ARG A 147 -20.93 -15.30 4.45
CA ARG A 147 -21.82 -14.47 3.62
C ARG A 147 -21.81 -14.84 2.14
N ALA A 148 -20.63 -15.08 1.56
CA ALA A 148 -20.49 -15.44 0.16
C ALA A 148 -21.18 -16.78 -0.16
N VAL A 149 -20.95 -17.80 0.68
CA VAL A 149 -21.55 -19.14 0.54
C VAL A 149 -23.07 -19.07 0.74
N ASP A 150 -23.56 -18.38 1.76
CA ASP A 150 -25.01 -18.19 1.97
C ASP A 150 -25.69 -17.49 0.79
N ARG A 151 -25.06 -16.42 0.27
CA ARG A 151 -25.59 -15.70 -0.89
C ARG A 151 -25.62 -16.58 -2.14
N PHE A 152 -24.61 -17.43 -2.31
CA PHE A 152 -24.58 -18.42 -3.38
C PHE A 152 -25.73 -19.43 -3.22
N LYS A 153 -25.89 -20.03 -2.03
CA LYS A 153 -26.90 -21.05 -1.73
C LYS A 153 -28.34 -20.56 -1.90
N LYS A 154 -28.59 -19.26 -1.78
CA LYS A 154 -29.90 -18.66 -2.07
C LYS A 154 -30.31 -18.75 -3.55
N ASN A 155 -29.34 -18.79 -4.46
CA ASN A 155 -29.58 -18.75 -5.90
C ASN A 155 -29.17 -20.05 -6.62
N HIS A 156 -28.42 -20.92 -5.94
CA HIS A 156 -27.84 -22.14 -6.50
C HIS A 156 -27.93 -23.28 -5.49
N ALA A 157 -28.47 -24.43 -5.90
CA ALA A 157 -28.64 -25.58 -5.02
C ALA A 157 -27.38 -26.46 -4.90
N ASP A 158 -26.53 -26.47 -5.93
CA ASP A 158 -25.33 -27.31 -5.99
C ASP A 158 -24.08 -26.50 -5.66
N ILE A 159 -23.45 -26.81 -4.52
CA ILE A 159 -22.22 -26.16 -4.05
C ILE A 159 -21.01 -26.40 -4.97
N SER A 160 -21.04 -27.45 -5.79
CA SER A 160 -19.98 -27.74 -6.76
C SER A 160 -19.84 -26.63 -7.82
N MET A 161 -20.90 -25.86 -8.07
CA MET A 161 -20.93 -24.72 -9.00
C MET A 161 -20.34 -23.43 -8.39
N LEU A 162 -19.88 -23.43 -7.14
CA LEU A 162 -19.33 -22.24 -6.48
C LEU A 162 -18.22 -21.56 -7.31
N PRO A 163 -17.24 -22.27 -7.90
CA PRO A 163 -16.16 -21.64 -8.68
C PRO A 163 -16.64 -20.98 -9.97
N GLU A 164 -17.83 -21.32 -10.49
CA GLU A 164 -18.41 -20.71 -11.69
C GLU A 164 -19.15 -19.41 -11.39
N LYS A 165 -19.45 -19.13 -10.11
CA LYS A 165 -20.29 -18.01 -9.67
C LYS A 165 -19.58 -17.07 -8.72
N VAL A 166 -18.51 -17.52 -8.08
CA VAL A 166 -17.78 -16.77 -7.05
C VAL A 166 -16.28 -16.81 -7.36
N ALA A 167 -15.66 -15.63 -7.38
CA ALA A 167 -14.21 -15.47 -7.40
C ALA A 167 -13.77 -14.75 -6.12
N ILE A 168 -12.77 -15.29 -5.42
CA ILE A 168 -12.21 -14.72 -4.20
C ILE A 168 -10.80 -14.23 -4.50
N GLN A 169 -10.62 -12.92 -4.56
CA GLN A 169 -9.31 -12.29 -4.74
C GLN A 169 -8.68 -11.96 -3.37
N MET A 170 -7.62 -12.68 -3.02
CA MET A 170 -6.80 -12.41 -1.85
C MET A 170 -5.78 -11.32 -2.18
N ASN A 171 -6.01 -10.12 -1.66
CA ASN A 171 -5.10 -8.98 -1.85
C ASN A 171 -4.05 -8.98 -0.72
N ASP A 172 -2.80 -9.32 -1.08
CA ASP A 172 -1.71 -9.62 -0.16
C ASP A 172 -2.04 -10.83 0.74
N THR A 173 -1.22 -11.07 1.76
CA THR A 173 -1.30 -12.26 2.63
C THR A 173 -2.35 -12.17 3.76
N HIS A 174 -2.91 -10.99 4.02
CA HIS A 174 -3.85 -10.79 5.12
C HIS A 174 -5.09 -11.70 5.07
N PRO A 175 -5.77 -11.89 3.91
CA PRO A 175 -6.94 -12.76 3.82
C PRO A 175 -6.58 -14.22 3.49
N THR A 176 -5.31 -14.65 3.54
CA THR A 176 -4.90 -16.01 3.15
C THR A 176 -5.63 -17.10 3.92
N VAL A 177 -6.01 -16.84 5.18
CA VAL A 177 -6.81 -17.80 5.97
C VAL A 177 -8.14 -18.17 5.30
N ALA A 178 -8.58 -17.43 4.25
CA ALA A 178 -9.73 -17.76 3.43
C ALA A 178 -9.63 -19.14 2.78
N VAL A 179 -8.42 -19.58 2.43
CA VAL A 179 -8.19 -20.92 1.90
C VAL A 179 -8.67 -21.99 2.87
N ALA A 180 -8.20 -21.91 4.11
CA ALA A 180 -8.48 -22.92 5.13
C ALA A 180 -9.90 -22.78 5.69
N GLU A 181 -10.46 -21.56 5.75
CA GLU A 181 -11.84 -21.34 6.17
C GLU A 181 -12.86 -21.79 5.11
N LEU A 182 -12.59 -21.58 3.81
CA LEU A 182 -13.46 -22.13 2.76
C LEU A 182 -13.45 -23.65 2.79
N MET A 183 -12.27 -24.27 2.96
CA MET A 183 -12.15 -25.70 3.20
C MET A 183 -12.95 -26.15 4.43
N ARG A 184 -12.89 -25.39 5.54
CA ARG A 184 -13.65 -25.71 6.76
C ARG A 184 -15.16 -25.71 6.49
N ILE A 185 -15.69 -24.68 5.84
CA ILE A 185 -17.12 -24.58 5.50
C ILE A 185 -17.52 -25.78 4.62
N LEU A 186 -16.77 -26.07 3.56
CA LEU A 186 -17.09 -27.14 2.63
C LEU A 186 -17.01 -28.54 3.27
N LEU A 187 -16.03 -28.77 4.15
CA LEU A 187 -15.85 -30.04 4.84
C LEU A 187 -16.84 -30.24 5.99
N ASP A 188 -16.88 -29.27 6.90
CA ASP A 188 -17.52 -29.45 8.20
C ASP A 188 -19.00 -29.06 8.18
N ASP A 189 -19.38 -28.07 7.35
CA ASP A 189 -20.77 -27.56 7.29
C ASP A 189 -21.52 -28.13 6.08
N GLU A 190 -20.88 -28.23 4.91
CA GLU A 190 -21.50 -28.79 3.69
C GLU A 190 -21.26 -30.31 3.52
N GLY A 191 -20.34 -30.91 4.29
CA GLY A 191 -20.15 -32.36 4.35
C GLY A 191 -19.44 -32.99 3.12
N LEU A 192 -18.67 -32.20 2.37
CA LEU A 192 -17.91 -32.67 1.21
C LEU A 192 -16.70 -33.52 1.63
N SER A 193 -16.22 -34.35 0.71
CA SER A 193 -14.90 -34.96 0.86
C SER A 193 -13.78 -33.94 0.70
N TRP A 194 -12.58 -34.30 1.17
CA TRP A 194 -11.39 -33.44 1.02
C TRP A 194 -11.13 -33.07 -0.43
N ASP A 195 -11.17 -34.03 -1.34
CA ASP A 195 -10.77 -33.80 -2.74
C ASP A 195 -11.80 -32.93 -3.47
N GLU A 196 -13.09 -33.07 -3.15
CA GLU A 196 -14.15 -32.18 -3.65
C GLU A 196 -13.98 -30.74 -3.12
N ALA A 197 -13.84 -30.59 -1.80
CA ALA A 197 -13.66 -29.28 -1.16
C ALA A 197 -12.39 -28.57 -1.65
N TRP A 198 -11.29 -29.31 -1.83
CA TRP A 198 -10.02 -28.78 -2.33
C TRP A 198 -10.11 -28.38 -3.81
N SER A 199 -10.81 -29.17 -4.64
CA SER A 199 -11.10 -28.83 -6.03
C SER A 199 -11.87 -27.51 -6.14
N ILE A 200 -12.91 -27.32 -5.32
CA ILE A 200 -13.68 -26.07 -5.28
C ILE A 200 -12.80 -24.91 -4.82
N THR A 201 -12.11 -25.07 -3.68
CA THR A 201 -11.29 -24.01 -3.09
C THR A 201 -10.21 -23.54 -4.06
N THR A 202 -9.50 -24.48 -4.69
CA THR A 202 -8.41 -24.15 -5.62
C THR A 202 -8.85 -23.49 -6.92
N LYS A 203 -10.12 -23.62 -7.30
CA LYS A 203 -10.72 -22.94 -8.45
C LYS A 203 -11.43 -21.64 -8.09
N THR A 204 -11.65 -21.36 -6.80
CA THR A 204 -12.36 -20.16 -6.33
C THR A 204 -11.39 -19.06 -5.89
N CYS A 205 -10.22 -19.43 -5.35
CA CYS A 205 -9.25 -18.50 -4.78
C CYS A 205 -8.17 -18.06 -5.79
N ALA A 206 -7.91 -16.75 -5.85
CA ALA A 206 -6.79 -16.13 -6.56
C ALA A 206 -6.00 -15.21 -5.62
N TYR A 207 -4.71 -15.01 -5.88
CA TYR A 207 -3.80 -14.27 -5.00
C TYR A 207 -3.06 -13.15 -5.74
N THR A 208 -3.14 -11.93 -5.22
CA THR A 208 -2.30 -10.82 -5.66
C THR A 208 -1.23 -10.54 -4.62
N ASN A 209 0.03 -10.59 -5.02
CA ASN A 209 1.13 -10.14 -4.18
C ASN A 209 1.43 -8.65 -4.42
N HIS A 210 1.64 -7.90 -3.33
CA HIS A 210 1.95 -6.47 -3.35
C HIS A 210 3.32 -6.11 -2.76
N THR A 211 4.20 -7.10 -2.51
CA THR A 211 5.49 -6.87 -1.84
C THR A 211 6.60 -7.75 -2.41
N ILE A 212 7.76 -7.13 -2.66
CA ILE A 212 8.98 -7.82 -3.06
C ILE A 212 9.76 -8.35 -1.84
N MET A 213 9.48 -7.82 -0.65
CA MET A 213 10.27 -8.10 0.55
C MET A 213 9.80 -9.42 1.18
N ALA A 214 10.63 -10.47 1.14
CA ALA A 214 10.34 -11.77 1.76
C ALA A 214 10.08 -11.68 3.26
N GLU A 215 10.71 -10.71 3.94
CA GLU A 215 10.49 -10.36 5.33
C GLU A 215 9.10 -9.75 5.59
N ALA A 216 8.48 -9.15 4.58
CA ALA A 216 7.13 -8.60 4.66
C ALA A 216 6.04 -9.64 4.35
N LEU A 217 6.41 -10.84 3.89
CA LEU A 217 5.47 -11.94 3.72
C LEU A 217 5.09 -12.50 5.10
N GLU A 218 3.81 -12.46 5.42
CA GLU A 218 3.32 -12.75 6.76
C GLU A 218 3.58 -14.21 7.18
N LYS A 219 4.09 -14.38 8.41
CA LYS A 219 4.36 -15.68 9.04
C LYS A 219 3.81 -15.68 10.45
N TRP A 220 3.16 -16.78 10.83
CA TRP A 220 2.56 -16.94 12.14
C TRP A 220 3.23 -18.07 12.91
N PRO A 221 3.66 -17.86 14.16
CA PRO A 221 4.09 -18.94 15.04
C PRO A 221 2.97 -19.98 15.19
N ILE A 222 3.32 -21.27 15.07
CA ILE A 222 2.36 -22.37 15.20
C ILE A 222 1.60 -22.29 16.52
N GLU A 223 2.29 -21.97 17.63
CA GLU A 223 1.67 -21.85 18.95
C GLU A 223 0.52 -20.84 18.98
N ILE A 224 0.70 -19.67 18.35
CA ILE A 224 -0.34 -18.64 18.27
C ILE A 224 -1.47 -19.13 17.34
N PHE A 225 -1.11 -19.62 16.15
CA PHE A 225 -2.09 -19.98 15.12
C PHE A 225 -2.99 -21.15 15.57
N SER A 226 -2.38 -22.24 16.04
CA SER A 226 -3.08 -23.45 16.50
C SER A 226 -3.95 -23.23 17.72
N ARG A 227 -3.50 -22.41 18.68
CA ARG A 227 -4.30 -22.08 19.87
C ARG A 227 -5.49 -21.19 19.51
N LEU A 228 -5.31 -20.21 18.63
CA LEU A 228 -6.39 -19.29 18.26
C LEU A 228 -7.38 -19.91 17.28
N LEU A 229 -6.92 -20.72 16.34
CA LEU A 229 -7.72 -21.25 15.23
C LEU A 229 -7.47 -22.76 15.05
N PRO A 230 -7.85 -23.60 16.03
CA PRO A 230 -7.43 -25.00 16.07
C PRO A 230 -7.92 -25.82 14.87
N ARG A 231 -9.16 -25.63 14.42
CA ARG A 231 -9.69 -26.35 13.23
C ARG A 231 -9.04 -25.88 11.94
N ILE A 232 -8.85 -24.57 11.79
CA ILE A 232 -8.16 -23.98 10.64
C ILE A 232 -6.73 -24.49 10.56
N TYR A 233 -6.03 -24.58 11.69
CA TYR A 233 -4.68 -25.12 11.76
C TYR A 233 -4.62 -26.59 11.31
N GLN A 234 -5.54 -27.45 11.77
CA GLN A 234 -5.62 -28.85 11.30
C GLN A 234 -5.79 -28.94 9.78
N ILE A 235 -6.59 -28.06 9.19
CA ILE A 235 -6.77 -27.99 7.73
C ILE A 235 -5.49 -27.52 7.05
N VAL A 236 -4.82 -26.48 7.56
CA VAL A 236 -3.54 -26.00 7.03
C VAL A 236 -2.46 -27.07 7.12
N GLU A 237 -2.42 -27.86 8.19
CA GLU A 237 -1.50 -28.98 8.37
C GLU A 237 -1.74 -30.07 7.32
N GLU A 238 -2.99 -30.43 7.06
CA GLU A 238 -3.33 -31.42 6.03
C GLU A 238 -3.05 -30.89 4.61
N ILE A 239 -3.31 -29.59 4.34
CA ILE A 239 -2.90 -28.94 3.09
C ILE A 239 -1.37 -29.03 2.95
N ASN A 240 -0.61 -28.71 3.99
CA ASN A 240 0.85 -28.77 3.98
C ASN A 240 1.35 -30.19 3.71
N ARG A 241 0.79 -31.21 4.37
CA ARG A 241 1.17 -32.61 4.16
C ARG A 241 0.98 -33.02 2.69
N ARG A 242 -0.19 -32.75 2.12
CA ARG A 242 -0.50 -33.05 0.72
C ARG A 242 0.35 -32.25 -0.25
N PHE A 243 0.64 -30.99 0.07
CA PHE A 243 1.48 -30.14 -0.75
C PHE A 243 2.94 -30.60 -0.76
N ILE A 244 3.47 -31.07 0.37
CA ILE A 244 4.82 -31.68 0.45
C ILE A 244 4.90 -32.92 -0.43
N LEU A 245 3.88 -33.79 -0.43
CA LEU A 245 3.85 -34.95 -1.32
C LEU A 245 3.91 -34.52 -2.79
N LYS A 246 3.16 -33.48 -3.16
CA LYS A 246 3.21 -32.91 -4.52
C LYS A 246 4.58 -32.31 -4.87
N ILE A 247 5.25 -31.67 -3.92
CA ILE A 247 6.63 -31.17 -4.12
C ILE A 247 7.59 -32.34 -4.33
N GLN A 248 7.45 -33.43 -3.58
CA GLN A 248 8.29 -34.62 -3.71
C GLN A 248 8.08 -35.36 -5.04
N GLU A 249 6.85 -35.36 -5.56
CA GLU A 249 6.53 -35.89 -6.88
C GLU A 249 7.19 -35.07 -8.01
N GLU A 250 7.13 -33.73 -7.92
CA GLU A 250 7.71 -32.84 -8.94
C GLU A 250 9.24 -32.74 -8.85
N PHE A 251 9.79 -32.73 -7.63
CA PHE A 251 11.22 -32.62 -7.35
C PHE A 251 11.71 -33.79 -6.47
N PRO A 252 11.86 -34.99 -7.04
CA PRO A 252 12.30 -36.17 -6.28
C PRO A 252 13.67 -35.97 -5.64
N ASN A 253 13.79 -36.32 -4.35
CA ASN A 253 15.01 -36.23 -3.55
C ASN A 253 15.57 -34.80 -3.30
N ASP A 254 14.80 -33.75 -3.56
CA ASP A 254 15.20 -32.37 -3.26
C ASP A 254 14.58 -31.87 -1.93
N GLY A 255 15.27 -32.17 -0.82
CA GLY A 255 14.86 -31.70 0.51
C GLY A 255 14.90 -30.18 0.67
N ASP A 256 15.71 -29.49 -0.14
CA ASP A 256 15.84 -28.04 -0.11
C ASP A 256 14.60 -27.35 -0.68
N LYS A 257 13.98 -27.92 -1.74
CA LYS A 257 12.68 -27.47 -2.27
C LYS A 257 11.59 -27.54 -1.22
N ILE A 258 11.52 -28.65 -0.47
CA ILE A 258 10.55 -28.80 0.63
C ILE A 258 10.76 -27.68 1.67
N ARG A 259 12.00 -27.45 2.11
CA ARG A 259 12.31 -26.37 3.08
C ARG A 259 11.86 -25.00 2.58
N LYS A 260 12.10 -24.70 1.30
CA LYS A 260 11.79 -23.39 0.71
C LYS A 260 10.30 -23.20 0.43
N MET A 261 9.56 -24.26 0.08
CA MET A 261 8.18 -24.16 -0.40
C MET A 261 7.12 -24.59 0.63
N ALA A 262 7.49 -25.35 1.67
CA ALA A 262 6.52 -25.84 2.66
C ALA A 262 5.73 -24.70 3.30
N ILE A 263 4.45 -24.95 3.54
CA ILE A 263 3.51 -24.01 4.16
C ILE A 263 3.79 -23.93 5.66
N ILE A 264 4.05 -25.07 6.29
CA ILE A 264 4.47 -25.17 7.68
C ILE A 264 5.93 -25.61 7.71
N TYR A 265 6.80 -24.75 8.24
CA TYR A 265 8.23 -25.05 8.38
C TYR A 265 8.82 -24.18 9.49
N ASP A 266 9.80 -24.73 10.23
CA ASP A 266 10.55 -24.01 11.27
C ASP A 266 9.66 -23.31 12.32
N GLY A 267 8.65 -24.04 12.82
CA GLY A 267 7.74 -23.52 13.84
C GLY A 267 6.76 -22.45 13.36
N GLN A 268 6.68 -22.20 12.05
CA GLN A 268 5.85 -21.13 11.47
C GLN A 268 4.93 -21.61 10.35
N VAL A 269 3.78 -20.95 10.24
CA VAL A 269 2.85 -21.02 9.10
C VAL A 269 3.17 -19.85 8.16
N LYS A 270 3.55 -20.15 6.91
CA LYS A 270 3.93 -19.15 5.89
C LYS A 270 2.73 -18.85 4.98
N MET A 271 2.12 -17.68 5.17
CA MET A 271 0.82 -17.36 4.55
C MET A 271 0.91 -17.19 3.03
N ALA A 272 2.00 -16.60 2.52
CA ALA A 272 2.20 -16.53 1.07
C ALA A 272 2.24 -17.91 0.41
N HIS A 273 2.82 -18.91 1.09
CA HIS A 273 2.93 -20.27 0.55
C HIS A 273 1.56 -20.95 0.52
N LEU A 274 0.76 -20.77 1.57
CA LEU A 274 -0.63 -21.25 1.62
C LEU A 274 -1.46 -20.65 0.48
N ALA A 275 -1.34 -19.34 0.26
CA ALA A 275 -2.04 -18.66 -0.84
C ALA A 275 -1.65 -19.22 -2.20
N ILE A 276 -0.35 -19.37 -2.50
CA ILE A 276 0.14 -19.85 -3.80
C ILE A 276 -0.23 -21.33 -4.03
N ALA A 277 -0.14 -22.17 -3.00
CA ALA A 277 -0.50 -23.57 -3.08
C ALA A 277 -1.98 -23.74 -3.44
N ALA A 278 -2.85 -22.89 -2.88
CA ALA A 278 -4.29 -22.99 -2.99
C ALA A 278 -4.94 -22.09 -4.05
N SER A 279 -4.21 -21.22 -4.73
CA SER A 279 -4.78 -20.32 -5.74
C SER A 279 -4.68 -20.87 -7.16
N TYR A 280 -5.68 -20.64 -8.01
CA TYR A 280 -5.59 -20.93 -9.44
C TYR A 280 -4.77 -19.89 -10.20
N SER A 281 -4.66 -18.66 -9.68
CA SER A 281 -3.95 -17.55 -10.28
C SER A 281 -3.16 -16.78 -9.23
N VAL A 282 -1.92 -16.40 -9.56
CA VAL A 282 -1.02 -15.58 -8.74
C VAL A 282 -0.55 -14.41 -9.60
N ASN A 283 -0.77 -13.18 -9.15
CA ASN A 283 -0.34 -12.02 -9.93
C ASN A 283 0.47 -11.00 -9.12
N GLY A 284 1.44 -10.37 -9.80
CA GLY A 284 2.06 -9.14 -9.32
C GLY A 284 1.32 -7.90 -9.82
N VAL A 285 1.78 -6.74 -9.37
CA VAL A 285 1.11 -5.43 -9.54
C VAL A 285 1.84 -4.42 -10.44
N ALA A 286 2.96 -4.84 -11.02
CA ALA A 286 3.71 -4.14 -12.07
C ALA A 286 4.58 -5.17 -12.79
N ARG A 287 4.96 -4.90 -14.05
CA ARG A 287 5.71 -5.89 -14.85
C ARG A 287 7.06 -6.25 -14.22
N LEU A 288 7.87 -5.25 -13.83
CA LEU A 288 9.17 -5.47 -13.19
C LEU A 288 9.01 -6.26 -11.88
N HIS A 289 8.00 -5.92 -11.08
CA HIS A 289 7.70 -6.63 -9.85
C HIS A 289 7.38 -8.11 -10.10
N THR A 290 6.48 -8.40 -11.04
CA THR A 290 6.15 -9.79 -11.43
C THR A 290 7.39 -10.56 -11.89
N GLU A 291 8.29 -9.93 -12.64
CA GLU A 291 9.55 -10.56 -13.06
C GLU A 291 10.49 -10.86 -11.89
N ILE A 292 10.59 -9.96 -10.90
CA ILE A 292 11.36 -10.19 -9.68
C ILE A 292 10.78 -11.37 -8.89
N LEU A 293 9.45 -11.45 -8.74
CA LEU A 293 8.79 -12.58 -8.08
C LEU A 293 9.13 -13.90 -8.77
N LYS A 294 9.00 -13.97 -10.11
CA LYS A 294 9.27 -15.19 -10.89
C LYS A 294 10.73 -15.62 -10.84
N LYS A 295 11.67 -14.68 -10.88
CA LYS A 295 13.11 -14.98 -10.99
C LYS A 295 13.81 -15.14 -9.65
N ARG A 296 13.29 -14.56 -8.57
CA ARG A 296 13.97 -14.51 -7.27
C ARG A 296 13.06 -15.01 -6.15
N GLU A 297 12.08 -14.21 -5.73
CA GLU A 297 11.40 -14.40 -4.45
C GLU A 297 10.49 -15.64 -4.41
N LEU A 298 9.79 -15.91 -5.52
CA LEU A 298 8.85 -17.03 -5.66
C LEU A 298 9.31 -17.99 -6.77
N ASN A 299 10.62 -18.04 -7.06
CA ASN A 299 11.15 -18.81 -8.17
C ASN A 299 10.81 -20.30 -8.08
N ASP A 300 10.92 -20.91 -6.90
CA ASP A 300 10.61 -22.32 -6.71
C ASP A 300 9.13 -22.63 -6.99
N PHE A 301 8.22 -21.72 -6.61
CA PHE A 301 6.79 -21.83 -6.95
C PHE A 301 6.53 -21.61 -8.44
N TYR A 302 7.25 -20.68 -9.07
CA TYR A 302 7.13 -20.45 -10.51
C TYR A 302 7.64 -21.64 -11.34
N GLN A 303 8.70 -22.31 -10.90
CA GLN A 303 9.17 -23.55 -11.54
C GLN A 303 8.12 -24.66 -11.48
N MET A 304 7.41 -24.79 -10.35
CA MET A 304 6.37 -25.81 -10.15
C MET A 304 5.03 -25.46 -10.82
N PHE A 305 4.68 -24.17 -10.88
CA PHE A 305 3.38 -23.69 -11.36
C PHE A 305 3.50 -22.48 -12.31
N PRO A 306 4.26 -22.58 -13.42
CA PRO A 306 4.52 -21.43 -14.28
C PRO A 306 3.23 -20.78 -14.83
N GLN A 307 2.21 -21.60 -15.12
CA GLN A 307 0.91 -21.17 -15.64
C GLN A 307 0.09 -20.32 -14.67
N LYS A 308 0.37 -20.37 -13.35
CA LYS A 308 -0.37 -19.57 -12.37
C LYS A 308 0.05 -18.10 -12.37
N PHE A 309 1.31 -17.80 -12.76
CA PHE A 309 1.91 -16.49 -12.53
C PHE A 309 1.69 -15.51 -13.69
N ASN A 310 0.96 -14.42 -13.42
CA ASN A 310 0.71 -13.35 -14.37
C ASN A 310 0.94 -11.96 -13.76
N ASN A 311 0.67 -10.91 -14.54
CA ASN A 311 0.79 -9.51 -14.12
C ASN A 311 -0.54 -8.79 -14.29
N LYS A 312 -0.87 -7.91 -13.34
CA LYS A 312 -1.95 -6.93 -13.46
C LYS A 312 -1.42 -5.59 -12.96
N THR A 313 -0.89 -4.78 -13.86
CA THR A 313 -0.34 -3.47 -13.47
C THR A 313 -1.43 -2.66 -12.77
N ASN A 314 -1.12 -2.07 -11.62
CA ASN A 314 -2.07 -1.24 -10.89
C ASN A 314 -2.63 -0.09 -11.76
N GLY A 315 -3.71 0.50 -11.29
CA GLY A 315 -4.30 1.67 -11.90
C GLY A 315 -5.01 2.54 -10.87
N ILE A 316 -5.41 3.73 -11.30
CA ILE A 316 -6.13 4.71 -10.51
C ILE A 316 -7.42 5.11 -11.22
N THR A 317 -8.43 5.49 -10.44
CA THR A 317 -9.67 6.01 -11.03
C THR A 317 -9.52 7.49 -11.39
N GLN A 318 -9.69 7.80 -12.67
CA GLN A 318 -9.70 9.17 -13.20
C GLN A 318 -10.89 9.99 -12.69
N ARG A 319 -11.96 9.35 -12.20
CA ARG A 319 -13.13 10.03 -11.63
C ARG A 319 -12.77 10.76 -10.33
N ARG A 320 -11.99 10.13 -9.45
CA ARG A 320 -11.55 10.77 -8.20
C ARG A 320 -10.32 11.66 -8.41
N PHE A 321 -9.29 11.14 -9.06
CA PHE A 321 -7.96 11.80 -9.07
C PHE A 321 -7.77 12.82 -10.20
N LEU A 322 -8.75 12.98 -11.10
CA LEU A 322 -8.78 14.07 -12.08
C LEU A 322 -10.12 14.80 -12.08
N MET A 323 -11.24 14.13 -12.39
CA MET A 323 -12.55 14.77 -12.50
C MET A 323 -12.97 15.52 -11.22
N HIS A 324 -12.83 14.88 -10.06
CA HIS A 324 -13.10 15.52 -8.75
C HIS A 324 -11.90 16.31 -8.22
N GLY A 325 -10.70 15.72 -8.22
CA GLY A 325 -9.51 16.31 -7.60
C GLY A 325 -8.97 17.57 -8.30
N ASN A 326 -9.13 17.65 -9.63
CA ASN A 326 -8.63 18.74 -10.44
C ASN A 326 -9.67 19.17 -11.50
N PRO A 327 -10.77 19.81 -11.07
CA PRO A 327 -11.89 20.15 -11.94
C PRO A 327 -11.52 21.14 -13.04
N LEU A 328 -10.51 21.99 -12.82
CA LEU A 328 -10.00 22.92 -13.82
C LEU A 328 -9.38 22.16 -15.01
N LEU A 329 -8.47 21.22 -14.72
CA LEU A 329 -7.87 20.38 -15.76
C LEU A 329 -8.91 19.47 -16.41
N ALA A 330 -9.80 18.87 -15.62
CA ALA A 330 -10.86 18.01 -16.15
C ALA A 330 -11.79 18.74 -17.15
N SER A 331 -12.13 20.00 -16.86
CA SER A 331 -12.92 20.85 -17.75
C SER A 331 -12.16 21.16 -19.04
N TRP A 332 -10.89 21.56 -18.92
CA TRP A 332 -10.03 21.85 -20.07
C TRP A 332 -9.84 20.61 -20.97
N VAL A 333 -9.60 19.43 -20.40
CA VAL A 333 -9.53 18.18 -21.16
C VAL A 333 -10.84 17.91 -21.89
N THR A 334 -11.98 18.08 -21.22
CA THR A 334 -13.30 17.81 -21.81
C THR A 334 -13.61 18.77 -22.97
N GLU A 335 -13.23 20.04 -22.86
CA GLU A 335 -13.40 21.05 -23.91
C GLU A 335 -12.60 20.69 -25.18
N HIS A 336 -11.40 20.14 -25.02
CA HIS A 336 -10.50 19.87 -26.14
C HIS A 336 -10.67 18.49 -26.77
N ILE A 337 -10.96 17.45 -25.98
CA ILE A 337 -11.00 16.05 -26.47
C ILE A 337 -12.33 15.33 -26.22
N GLY A 338 -13.35 16.02 -25.67
CA GLY A 338 -14.64 15.45 -25.31
C GLY A 338 -14.64 14.73 -23.95
N ALA A 339 -15.80 14.25 -23.49
CA ALA A 339 -15.97 13.64 -22.16
C ALA A 339 -15.62 12.14 -22.06
N ASP A 340 -15.33 11.49 -23.20
CA ASP A 340 -15.11 10.04 -23.27
C ASP A 340 -13.93 9.53 -22.42
N TRP A 341 -12.96 10.42 -22.12
CA TRP A 341 -11.82 10.09 -21.25
C TRP A 341 -12.25 9.63 -19.84
N ILE A 342 -13.43 10.05 -19.38
CA ILE A 342 -13.91 9.76 -18.02
C ILE A 342 -14.13 8.26 -17.83
N THR A 343 -14.55 7.54 -18.88
CA THR A 343 -14.71 6.07 -18.88
C THR A 343 -13.70 5.33 -19.75
N ASN A 344 -12.92 6.05 -20.57
CA ASN A 344 -11.84 5.47 -21.35
C ASN A 344 -10.61 6.39 -21.37
N LEU A 345 -9.74 6.24 -20.37
CA LEU A 345 -8.58 7.12 -20.18
C LEU A 345 -7.58 7.08 -21.35
N SER A 346 -7.61 6.05 -22.21
CA SER A 346 -6.74 5.99 -23.40
C SER A 346 -6.96 7.17 -24.36
N TYR A 347 -8.11 7.83 -24.30
CA TYR A 347 -8.43 9.00 -25.13
C TYR A 347 -7.61 10.23 -24.75
N MET A 348 -6.95 10.24 -23.58
CA MET A 348 -5.99 11.28 -23.19
C MET A 348 -4.88 11.46 -24.22
N SER A 349 -4.54 10.42 -24.98
CA SER A 349 -3.54 10.48 -26.06
C SER A 349 -3.82 11.57 -27.10
N LYS A 350 -5.09 11.95 -27.28
CA LYS A 350 -5.49 13.06 -28.17
C LYS A 350 -4.94 14.42 -27.73
N LEU A 351 -4.61 14.60 -26.45
CA LEU A 351 -4.02 15.84 -25.93
C LEU A 351 -2.59 16.08 -26.44
N ALA A 352 -1.90 15.05 -26.93
CA ALA A 352 -0.51 15.17 -27.36
C ALA A 352 -0.34 16.21 -28.49
N ILE A 353 -1.36 16.44 -29.32
CA ILE A 353 -1.32 17.43 -30.40
C ILE A 353 -1.20 18.88 -29.88
N TYR A 354 -1.62 19.12 -28.64
CA TYR A 354 -1.58 20.44 -28.01
C TYR A 354 -0.27 20.70 -27.26
N ALA A 355 0.62 19.70 -27.15
CA ALA A 355 1.83 19.80 -26.37
C ALA A 355 2.84 20.82 -26.93
N ASP A 356 2.76 21.14 -28.22
CA ASP A 356 3.60 22.16 -28.89
C ASP A 356 2.85 23.48 -29.17
N ASP A 357 1.55 23.57 -28.84
CA ASP A 357 0.74 24.77 -29.05
C ASP A 357 0.92 25.75 -27.88
N GLU A 358 1.41 26.96 -28.20
CA GLU A 358 1.76 27.97 -27.21
C GLU A 358 0.55 28.44 -26.37
N LYS A 359 -0.62 28.58 -27.00
CA LYS A 359 -1.83 29.00 -26.30
C LYS A 359 -2.27 27.90 -25.32
N MET A 360 -2.23 26.65 -25.75
CA MET A 360 -2.59 25.50 -24.93
C MET A 360 -1.63 25.31 -23.75
N GLN A 361 -0.33 25.49 -23.98
CA GLN A 361 0.68 25.48 -22.92
C GLN A 361 0.40 26.56 -21.87
N GLN A 362 0.09 27.80 -22.30
CA GLN A 362 -0.23 28.89 -21.37
C GLN A 362 -1.50 28.61 -20.55
N GLU A 363 -2.56 28.10 -21.18
CA GLU A 363 -3.79 27.72 -20.49
C GLU A 363 -3.53 26.60 -19.45
N PHE A 364 -2.80 25.57 -19.85
CA PHE A 364 -2.43 24.45 -18.98
C PHE A 364 -1.60 24.91 -17.76
N MET A 365 -0.58 25.74 -17.99
CA MET A 365 0.27 26.24 -16.92
C MET A 365 -0.47 27.21 -16.00
N ASN A 366 -1.44 27.98 -16.51
CA ASN A 366 -2.32 28.77 -15.65
C ASN A 366 -3.20 27.87 -14.76
N ILE A 367 -3.73 26.76 -15.28
CA ILE A 367 -4.46 25.78 -14.45
C ILE A 367 -3.56 25.23 -13.33
N LYS A 368 -2.31 24.87 -13.65
CA LYS A 368 -1.31 24.44 -12.64
C LYS A 368 -1.10 25.53 -11.58
N TYR A 369 -0.91 26.78 -11.99
CA TYR A 369 -0.73 27.91 -11.08
C TYR A 369 -1.93 28.12 -10.15
N GLN A 370 -3.17 28.03 -10.66
CA GLN A 370 -4.39 28.11 -9.84
C GLN A 370 -4.47 26.97 -8.80
N ASN A 371 -4.05 25.77 -9.17
CA ASN A 371 -3.97 24.65 -8.22
C ASN A 371 -2.87 24.88 -7.17
N LYS A 372 -1.72 25.46 -7.54
CA LYS A 372 -0.66 25.85 -6.59
C LYS A 372 -1.13 26.92 -5.62
N LEU A 373 -1.91 27.90 -6.05
CA LEU A 373 -2.56 28.88 -5.17
C LEU A 373 -3.50 28.21 -4.15
N ARG A 374 -4.31 27.23 -4.59
CA ARG A 374 -5.19 26.47 -3.70
C ARG A 374 -4.40 25.70 -2.64
N LEU A 375 -3.31 25.04 -3.04
CA LEU A 375 -2.46 24.31 -2.10
C LEU A 375 -1.69 25.26 -1.16
N ALA A 376 -1.15 26.37 -1.67
CA ALA A 376 -0.48 27.38 -0.85
C ALA A 376 -1.43 27.93 0.25
N LYS A 377 -2.68 28.22 -0.11
CA LYS A 377 -3.71 28.62 0.86
C LYS A 377 -3.97 27.53 1.90
N TYR A 378 -4.05 26.26 1.48
CA TYR A 378 -4.22 25.14 2.40
C TYR A 378 -3.03 25.03 3.37
N ILE A 379 -1.79 25.13 2.87
CA ILE A 379 -0.57 25.08 3.67
C ILE A 379 -0.55 26.24 4.67
N GLN A 380 -0.87 27.47 4.25
CA GLN A 380 -0.93 28.60 5.16
C GLN A 380 -1.95 28.37 6.28
N GLN A 381 -3.12 27.81 5.97
CA GLN A 381 -4.19 27.58 6.94
C GLN A 381 -3.91 26.46 7.93
N HIS A 382 -3.25 25.37 7.49
CA HIS A 382 -3.08 24.16 8.30
C HIS A 382 -1.68 24.01 8.89
N ASN A 383 -0.67 24.62 8.27
CA ASN A 383 0.73 24.54 8.68
C ASN A 383 1.31 25.90 9.11
N GLY A 384 0.66 27.02 8.78
CA GLY A 384 1.13 28.36 9.11
C GLY A 384 2.35 28.82 8.31
N VAL A 385 2.68 28.13 7.21
CA VAL A 385 3.85 28.44 6.36
C VAL A 385 3.38 29.12 5.07
N GLU A 386 3.93 30.29 4.78
CA GLU A 386 3.72 30.97 3.51
C GLU A 386 4.69 30.41 2.46
N VAL A 387 4.13 29.96 1.33
CA VAL A 387 4.89 29.38 0.21
C VAL A 387 4.57 30.12 -1.08
N ASP A 388 5.59 30.34 -1.92
CA ASP A 388 5.43 31.04 -3.20
C ASP A 388 4.86 30.08 -4.26
N PRO A 389 3.65 30.31 -4.82
CA PRO A 389 3.09 29.49 -5.88
C PRO A 389 3.85 29.56 -7.22
N ARG A 390 4.83 30.46 -7.36
CA ARG A 390 5.74 30.50 -8.52
C ARG A 390 6.97 29.60 -8.35
N SER A 391 7.31 29.22 -7.12
CA SER A 391 8.37 28.23 -6.84
C SER A 391 8.01 26.86 -7.38
N ILE A 392 8.99 26.01 -7.66
CA ILE A 392 8.76 24.60 -8.00
C ILE A 392 8.11 23.91 -6.79
N PHE A 393 6.91 23.37 -6.96
CA PHE A 393 6.26 22.52 -5.96
C PHE A 393 6.75 21.09 -6.13
N ASP A 394 7.71 20.73 -5.28
CA ASP A 394 8.37 19.46 -5.27
C ASP A 394 7.81 18.55 -4.17
N VAL A 395 7.19 17.45 -4.56
CA VAL A 395 6.25 16.74 -3.70
C VAL A 395 6.63 15.30 -3.48
N GLN A 396 6.82 14.93 -2.20
CA GLN A 396 6.96 13.54 -1.76
C GLN A 396 5.87 13.17 -0.74
N VAL A 397 4.73 12.70 -1.25
CA VAL A 397 3.61 12.20 -0.41
C VAL A 397 3.37 10.71 -0.56
N LYS A 398 3.61 9.97 0.53
CA LYS A 398 3.46 8.51 0.63
C LYS A 398 3.65 8.08 2.08
N ARG A 399 3.36 6.83 2.42
CA ARG A 399 3.70 6.26 3.73
C ARG A 399 5.18 6.54 4.05
N LEU A 400 5.49 6.83 5.31
CA LEU A 400 6.87 7.01 5.69
C LEU A 400 7.52 5.65 5.95
N HIS A 401 8.59 5.35 5.22
CA HIS A 401 9.34 4.10 5.31
C HIS A 401 10.75 4.31 4.78
N GLU A 402 11.75 3.65 5.37
CA GLU A 402 13.16 3.80 4.97
C GLU A 402 13.40 3.52 3.47
N TYR A 403 12.81 2.45 2.88
CA TYR A 403 12.95 2.18 1.43
C TYR A 403 12.31 3.23 0.52
N LYS A 404 11.37 4.04 1.03
CA LYS A 404 10.74 5.15 0.27
C LYS A 404 11.58 6.42 0.28
N ARG A 405 12.68 6.41 1.06
CA ARG A 405 13.78 7.36 1.07
C ARG A 405 13.38 8.83 1.22
N GLN A 406 12.39 9.13 2.05
CA GLN A 406 12.19 10.51 2.53
C GLN A 406 13.46 11.06 3.20
N LEU A 407 14.27 10.17 3.79
CA LEU A 407 15.59 10.51 4.33
C LEU A 407 16.56 10.99 3.22
N LEU A 408 16.62 10.33 2.05
CA LEU A 408 17.43 10.82 0.92
C LEU A 408 17.00 12.24 0.50
N ASN A 409 15.68 12.46 0.39
CA ASN A 409 15.16 13.77 0.01
C ASN A 409 15.53 14.86 1.01
N ILE A 410 15.33 14.64 2.31
CA ILE A 410 15.65 15.68 3.30
C ILE A 410 17.17 15.92 3.43
N LEU A 411 18.02 14.90 3.22
CA LEU A 411 19.48 15.09 3.15
C LEU A 411 19.89 15.94 1.95
N HIS A 412 19.21 15.78 0.81
CA HIS A 412 19.42 16.65 -0.35
C HIS A 412 18.99 18.10 -0.08
N VAL A 413 17.89 18.31 0.63
CA VAL A 413 17.46 19.66 1.05
C VAL A 413 18.51 20.32 1.95
N MET A 414 19.09 19.56 2.91
CA MET A 414 20.20 20.03 3.74
C MET A 414 21.43 20.40 2.89
N TYR A 415 21.76 19.59 1.88
CA TYR A 415 22.82 19.88 0.92
C TYR A 415 22.56 21.18 0.14
N LEU A 416 21.39 21.33 -0.48
CA LEU A 416 21.04 22.54 -1.23
C LEU A 416 21.06 23.81 -0.36
N TYR A 417 20.61 23.68 0.88
CA TYR A 417 20.69 24.78 1.84
C TYR A 417 22.15 25.17 2.12
N ASN A 418 23.06 24.19 2.30
CA ASN A 418 24.49 24.48 2.45
C ASN A 418 25.08 25.18 1.22
N GLU A 419 24.75 24.73 0.00
CA GLU A 419 25.21 25.34 -1.25
C GLU A 419 24.78 26.81 -1.34
N LEU A 420 23.51 27.12 -1.03
CA LEU A 420 23.01 28.49 -1.03
C LEU A 420 23.70 29.38 0.01
N LYS A 421 24.09 28.83 1.15
CA LYS A 421 24.80 29.56 2.19
C LYS A 421 26.25 29.84 1.83
N GLU A 422 26.89 28.92 1.12
CA GLU A 422 28.28 29.07 0.67
C GLU A 422 28.39 29.90 -0.61
N HIS A 423 27.34 29.89 -1.44
CA HIS A 423 27.25 30.62 -2.70
C HIS A 423 25.95 31.45 -2.78
N PRO A 424 25.83 32.57 -2.03
CA PRO A 424 24.60 33.37 -1.98
C PRO A 424 24.13 33.90 -3.35
N ASP A 425 25.08 34.19 -4.24
CA ASP A 425 24.85 34.71 -5.60
C ASP A 425 24.52 33.61 -6.62
N MET A 426 24.45 32.34 -6.21
CA MET A 426 24.04 31.23 -7.07
C MET A 426 22.64 31.51 -7.63
N GLU A 427 22.53 31.44 -8.95
CA GLU A 427 21.25 31.46 -9.67
C GLU A 427 20.42 30.25 -9.22
N PHE A 428 19.23 30.49 -8.70
CA PHE A 428 18.41 29.45 -8.10
C PHE A 428 16.93 29.72 -8.39
N ILE A 429 16.25 28.72 -8.96
CA ILE A 429 14.79 28.78 -9.09
C ILE A 429 14.19 28.43 -7.72
N PRO A 430 13.36 29.30 -7.13
CA PRO A 430 12.76 29.03 -5.84
C PRO A 430 12.07 27.67 -5.80
N ARG A 431 12.17 26.96 -4.68
CA ARG A 431 11.63 25.60 -4.53
C ARG A 431 10.94 25.40 -3.19
N THR A 432 9.75 24.82 -3.23
CA THR A 432 8.98 24.41 -2.07
C THR A 432 8.94 22.88 -2.01
N PHE A 433 9.65 22.30 -1.06
CA PHE A 433 9.64 20.86 -0.78
C PHE A 433 8.45 20.51 0.12
N ILE A 434 7.55 19.67 -0.37
CA ILE A 434 6.29 19.32 0.29
C ILE A 434 6.30 17.82 0.61
N PHE A 435 6.34 17.52 1.89
CA PHE A 435 6.22 16.17 2.43
C PHE A 435 4.82 15.93 2.97
N GLY A 436 4.38 14.68 2.94
CA GLY A 436 3.11 14.26 3.53
C GLY A 436 3.09 12.77 3.73
N ALA A 437 3.18 12.34 4.98
CA ALA A 437 3.41 10.93 5.29
C ALA A 437 2.97 10.59 6.71
N LYS A 438 2.54 9.34 6.91
CA LYS A 438 2.31 8.74 8.24
C LYS A 438 3.33 7.63 8.47
N ALA A 439 3.96 7.62 9.64
CA ALA A 439 4.80 6.52 10.10
C ALA A 439 3.96 5.54 10.94
N ALA A 440 4.24 4.24 10.88
CA ALA A 440 3.62 3.31 11.82
C ALA A 440 4.06 3.64 13.26
N ALA A 441 3.17 3.46 14.24
CA ALA A 441 3.40 3.92 15.61
C ALA A 441 4.68 3.33 16.25
N GLY A 442 4.99 2.07 15.93
CA GLY A 442 6.20 1.38 16.42
C GLY A 442 7.47 1.63 15.61
N TYR A 443 7.42 2.39 14.51
CA TYR A 443 8.55 2.53 13.58
C TYR A 443 9.41 3.75 13.93
N ARG A 444 10.41 3.54 14.79
CA ARG A 444 11.28 4.59 15.33
C ARG A 444 12.00 5.42 14.26
N ASN A 445 12.75 4.80 13.35
CA ASN A 445 13.49 5.54 12.30
C ASN A 445 12.56 6.35 11.40
N ALA A 446 11.36 5.82 11.11
CA ALA A 446 10.36 6.58 10.38
C ALA A 446 9.91 7.81 11.17
N LYS A 447 9.50 7.66 12.43
CA LYS A 447 9.11 8.82 13.27
C LYS A 447 10.25 9.84 13.42
N LEU A 448 11.50 9.39 13.55
CA LEU A 448 12.68 10.26 13.59
C LEU A 448 12.89 11.01 12.27
N THR A 449 12.65 10.36 11.12
CA THR A 449 12.73 11.03 9.81
C THR A 449 11.66 12.13 9.67
N ILE A 450 10.43 11.92 10.18
CA ILE A 450 9.42 13.00 10.27
C ILE A 450 9.94 14.16 11.12
N LYS A 451 10.51 13.86 12.29
CA LYS A 451 11.10 14.88 13.16
C LYS A 451 12.22 15.65 12.48
N LEU A 452 13.10 14.95 11.74
CA LEU A 452 14.18 15.58 10.99
C LEU A 452 13.63 16.55 9.95
N ILE A 453 12.63 16.14 9.17
CA ILE A 453 12.00 17.02 8.15
C ILE A 453 11.46 18.30 8.79
N ASN A 454 10.73 18.19 9.91
CA ASN A 454 10.20 19.36 10.60
C ASN A 454 11.32 20.24 11.20
N SER A 455 12.35 19.64 11.81
CA SER A 455 13.50 20.37 12.34
C SER A 455 14.29 21.12 11.26
N VAL A 456 14.48 20.52 10.08
CA VAL A 456 15.10 21.16 8.93
C VAL A 456 14.21 22.29 8.40
N ALA A 457 12.90 22.07 8.33
CA ALA A 457 11.93 23.09 7.94
C ALA A 457 11.96 24.31 8.87
N ASP A 458 12.02 24.10 10.18
CA ASP A 458 12.08 25.18 11.17
C ASP A 458 13.32 26.07 10.98
N VAL A 459 14.47 25.48 10.63
CA VAL A 459 15.70 26.24 10.36
C VAL A 459 15.58 26.99 9.03
N ILE A 460 15.29 26.27 7.94
CA ILE A 460 15.33 26.84 6.58
C ILE A 460 14.24 27.90 6.39
N ASN A 461 13.00 27.63 6.83
CA ASN A 461 11.89 28.54 6.59
C ASN A 461 12.04 29.90 7.30
N ASN A 462 12.86 29.94 8.36
CA ASN A 462 13.13 31.12 9.17
C ASN A 462 14.49 31.78 8.87
N ASP A 463 15.32 31.21 7.99
CA ASP A 463 16.58 31.85 7.58
C ASP A 463 16.31 32.93 6.52
N LYS A 464 16.42 34.19 6.93
CA LYS A 464 16.24 35.35 6.03
C LYS A 464 17.35 35.50 4.99
N SER A 465 18.53 34.90 5.22
CA SER A 465 19.68 35.08 4.32
C SER A 465 19.58 34.32 3.00
N ILE A 466 18.66 33.35 2.89
CA ILE A 466 18.39 32.65 1.64
C ILE A 466 17.23 33.27 0.85
N ASP A 467 16.67 34.39 1.33
CA ASP A 467 15.61 35.18 0.66
C ASP A 467 14.43 34.34 0.13
N GLY A 468 14.01 33.35 0.91
CA GLY A 468 12.89 32.47 0.54
C GLY A 468 13.15 31.53 -0.65
N LYS A 469 14.39 31.39 -1.12
CA LYS A 469 14.77 30.46 -2.21
C LYS A 469 14.35 29.02 -1.95
N ILE A 470 14.36 28.58 -0.68
CA ILE A 470 13.90 27.25 -0.27
C ILE A 470 12.81 27.39 0.80
N LYS A 471 11.72 26.63 0.65
CA LYS A 471 10.74 26.33 1.69
C LYS A 471 10.58 24.83 1.87
N VAL A 472 10.36 24.39 3.10
CA VAL A 472 10.10 22.98 3.43
C VAL A 472 8.80 22.91 4.23
N VAL A 473 7.89 22.04 3.82
CA VAL A 473 6.57 21.89 4.44
C VAL A 473 6.31 20.41 4.68
N PHE A 474 5.90 20.06 5.89
CA PHE A 474 5.33 18.75 6.19
C PHE A 474 3.82 18.88 6.40
N ILE A 475 3.02 18.42 5.44
CA ILE A 475 1.56 18.42 5.54
C ILE A 475 1.13 17.34 6.55
N GLU A 476 0.53 17.80 7.65
CA GLU A 476 -0.05 16.95 8.68
C GLU A 476 -1.24 16.13 8.13
N ASP A 477 -1.37 14.90 8.62
CA ASP A 477 -2.53 14.04 8.41
C ASP A 477 -2.82 13.76 6.92
N TYR A 478 -1.78 13.36 6.17
CA TYR A 478 -1.92 12.96 4.78
C TYR A 478 -3.00 11.88 4.61
N LYS A 479 -4.00 12.19 3.79
CA LYS A 479 -5.21 11.38 3.52
C LYS A 479 -5.78 11.71 2.15
N VAL A 480 -6.80 11.00 1.70
CA VAL A 480 -7.36 11.18 0.35
C VAL A 480 -7.79 12.63 0.08
N SER A 481 -8.43 13.29 1.05
CA SER A 481 -8.96 14.65 0.88
C SER A 481 -7.87 15.70 0.58
N ASN A 482 -6.75 15.70 1.30
CA ASN A 482 -5.66 16.65 1.02
C ASN A 482 -4.76 16.17 -0.14
N ALA A 483 -4.68 14.85 -0.38
CA ALA A 483 -3.97 14.30 -1.53
C ALA A 483 -4.52 14.83 -2.87
N GLU A 484 -5.84 15.01 -3.00
CA GLU A 484 -6.46 15.57 -4.21
C GLU A 484 -5.93 16.98 -4.55
N LEU A 485 -5.74 17.84 -3.56
CA LEU A 485 -5.12 19.17 -3.74
C LEU A 485 -3.64 19.05 -4.12
N ILE A 486 -2.93 18.16 -3.44
CA ILE A 486 -1.48 17.97 -3.61
C ILE A 486 -1.15 17.45 -5.01
N PHE A 487 -1.87 16.44 -5.51
CA PHE A 487 -1.64 15.92 -6.86
C PHE A 487 -1.89 16.96 -7.95
N ALA A 488 -2.95 17.76 -7.80
CA ALA A 488 -3.29 18.81 -8.76
C ALA A 488 -2.22 19.91 -8.85
N ALA A 489 -1.58 20.24 -7.74
CA ALA A 489 -0.66 21.37 -7.61
C ALA A 489 0.83 21.04 -7.86
N ALA A 490 1.23 19.77 -7.79
CA ALA A 490 2.65 19.42 -7.91
C ALA A 490 3.24 19.72 -9.30
N ASP A 491 4.48 20.19 -9.31
CA ASP A 491 5.31 20.30 -10.51
C ASP A 491 6.22 19.07 -10.63
N VAL A 492 6.83 18.67 -9.51
CA VAL A 492 7.73 17.51 -9.42
C VAL A 492 7.13 16.46 -8.48
N SER A 493 7.22 15.20 -8.90
CA SER A 493 6.73 14.04 -8.17
C SER A 493 7.90 13.14 -7.77
N GLU A 494 8.23 13.11 -6.47
CA GLU A 494 9.35 12.34 -5.91
C GLU A 494 9.00 10.85 -5.75
N GLN A 495 9.53 10.04 -6.66
CA GLN A 495 9.32 8.59 -6.76
C GLN A 495 10.63 7.83 -6.58
N ILE A 496 11.29 8.15 -5.48
CA ILE A 496 12.70 7.85 -5.23
C ILE A 496 12.93 6.58 -4.39
N SER A 497 12.04 5.60 -4.40
CA SER A 497 12.26 4.37 -3.64
C SER A 497 13.55 3.65 -4.09
N THR A 498 14.23 2.92 -3.22
CA THR A 498 15.39 2.10 -3.62
C THR A 498 14.93 1.11 -4.70
N ALA A 499 15.64 1.03 -5.82
CA ALA A 499 15.28 0.11 -6.89
C ALA A 499 15.17 -1.33 -6.37
N SER A 500 14.19 -2.10 -6.87
CA SER A 500 13.77 -3.42 -6.39
C SER A 500 12.87 -3.45 -5.14
N LYS A 501 12.47 -2.32 -4.56
CA LYS A 501 11.68 -2.29 -3.30
C LYS A 501 10.25 -1.82 -3.48
N GLU A 502 9.95 -0.97 -4.46
CA GLU A 502 8.59 -0.55 -4.78
C GLU A 502 7.94 -1.54 -5.76
N ALA A 503 6.93 -2.27 -5.28
CA ALA A 503 6.20 -3.22 -6.12
C ALA A 503 5.46 -2.56 -7.30
N SER A 504 5.03 -1.30 -7.16
CA SER A 504 4.33 -0.55 -8.21
C SER A 504 4.35 0.95 -7.89
N GLY A 505 3.53 1.37 -6.92
CA GLY A 505 3.26 2.78 -6.68
C GLY A 505 2.08 3.27 -7.51
N THR A 506 1.11 3.93 -6.86
CA THR A 506 -0.04 4.55 -7.54
C THR A 506 -0.07 6.07 -7.33
N GLY A 507 0.79 6.62 -6.47
CA GLY A 507 0.97 8.06 -6.32
C GLY A 507 1.58 8.69 -7.57
N ASN A 508 2.60 8.05 -8.13
CA ASN A 508 3.23 8.42 -9.40
C ASN A 508 2.21 8.52 -10.56
N MET A 509 1.29 7.57 -10.68
CA MET A 509 0.21 7.60 -11.69
C MET A 509 -0.71 8.83 -11.50
N LYS A 510 -1.00 9.22 -10.26
CA LYS A 510 -1.87 10.38 -9.95
C LYS A 510 -1.17 11.69 -10.27
N PHE A 511 0.13 11.75 -10.01
CA PHE A 511 0.99 12.88 -10.36
C PHE A 511 1.10 13.04 -11.88
N MET A 512 1.39 11.96 -12.60
CA MET A 512 1.43 11.94 -14.07
C MET A 512 0.09 12.42 -14.67
N LEU A 513 -1.04 11.89 -14.18
CA LEU A 513 -2.39 12.28 -14.62
C LEU A 513 -2.69 13.77 -14.38
N ASN A 514 -2.01 14.41 -13.43
CA ASN A 514 -2.16 15.83 -13.11
C ASN A 514 -1.01 16.70 -13.66
N GLY A 515 -0.14 16.14 -14.52
CA GLY A 515 0.91 16.87 -15.21
C GLY A 515 2.14 17.21 -14.36
N ALA A 516 2.39 16.48 -13.27
CA ALA A 516 3.66 16.58 -12.55
C ALA A 516 4.70 15.67 -13.20
N LEU A 517 5.93 16.18 -13.39
CA LEU A 517 7.04 15.40 -13.93
C LEU A 517 7.63 14.53 -12.82
N THR A 518 7.88 13.27 -13.13
CA THR A 518 8.44 12.33 -12.15
C THR A 518 9.95 12.51 -12.04
N LEU A 519 10.46 12.64 -10.81
CA LEU A 519 11.86 12.38 -10.48
C LEU A 519 11.88 11.06 -9.71
N GLY A 520 12.54 10.03 -10.25
CA GLY A 520 12.48 8.72 -9.63
C GLY A 520 13.54 7.73 -10.06
N THR A 521 13.59 6.61 -9.36
CA THR A 521 14.39 5.44 -9.76
C THR A 521 13.65 4.60 -10.81
N MET A 522 14.38 3.75 -11.53
CA MET A 522 13.78 2.72 -12.41
C MET A 522 13.22 1.55 -11.59
N ASP A 523 12.16 1.84 -10.84
CA ASP A 523 11.51 0.88 -9.95
C ASP A 523 9.99 0.93 -10.06
N GLY A 524 9.32 -0.17 -9.70
CA GLY A 524 7.87 -0.28 -9.72
C GLY A 524 7.24 0.21 -11.04
N ALA A 525 6.22 1.05 -10.92
CA ALA A 525 5.50 1.63 -12.05
C ALA A 525 6.23 2.83 -12.69
N ASN A 526 7.35 3.32 -12.14
CA ASN A 526 8.13 4.36 -12.82
C ASN A 526 8.72 3.86 -14.14
N VAL A 527 9.05 2.56 -14.20
CA VAL A 527 9.50 1.92 -15.44
C VAL A 527 8.42 2.02 -16.51
N GLU A 528 7.18 1.69 -16.15
CA GLU A 528 6.04 1.76 -17.07
C GLU A 528 5.71 3.21 -17.44
N ILE A 529 5.83 4.17 -16.50
CA ILE A 529 5.64 5.60 -16.81
C ILE A 529 6.69 6.06 -17.83
N ALA A 530 7.97 5.71 -17.63
CA ALA A 530 9.05 6.08 -18.55
C ALA A 530 8.85 5.49 -19.96
N GLU A 531 8.25 4.30 -20.05
CA GLU A 531 7.88 3.68 -21.33
C GLU A 531 6.74 4.40 -22.03
N GLU A 532 5.70 4.81 -21.30
CA GLU A 532 4.53 5.49 -21.89
C GLU A 532 4.83 6.93 -22.29
N VAL A 533 5.56 7.68 -21.46
CA VAL A 533 5.80 9.12 -21.68
C VAL A 533 7.10 9.41 -22.44
N GLY A 534 8.01 8.44 -22.52
CA GLY A 534 9.35 8.60 -23.08
C GLY A 534 10.34 9.21 -22.08
N LYS A 535 11.62 8.83 -22.25
CA LYS A 535 12.70 9.17 -21.31
C LYS A 535 13.01 10.67 -21.21
N ASP A 536 12.63 11.45 -22.22
CA ASP A 536 12.85 12.91 -22.23
C ASP A 536 11.87 13.67 -21.32
N ASN A 537 10.77 13.02 -20.90
CA ASN A 537 9.70 13.62 -20.12
C ASN A 537 9.65 13.12 -18.66
N ILE A 538 10.75 12.51 -18.18
CA ILE A 538 10.91 11.97 -16.83
C ILE A 538 12.38 12.06 -16.37
N PHE A 539 12.61 12.33 -15.09
CA PHE A 539 13.96 12.47 -14.53
C PHE A 539 14.35 11.21 -13.76
N ILE A 540 14.97 10.27 -14.48
CA ILE A 540 15.45 9.01 -13.90
C ILE A 540 16.86 9.14 -13.32
N PHE A 541 17.11 8.51 -12.16
CA PHE A 541 18.41 8.44 -11.50
C PHE A 541 18.62 7.15 -10.70
N GLY A 542 19.82 6.99 -10.15
CA GLY A 542 20.16 5.94 -9.19
C GLY A 542 20.51 4.61 -9.85
N MET A 543 20.90 3.66 -9.00
CA MET A 543 21.17 2.29 -9.40
C MET A 543 19.93 1.58 -9.96
N SER A 544 20.15 0.65 -10.88
CA SER A 544 19.15 -0.29 -11.35
C SER A 544 18.78 -1.32 -10.28
N ALA A 545 17.64 -1.99 -10.46
CA ALA A 545 17.24 -3.09 -9.58
C ALA A 545 18.30 -4.20 -9.56
N ASP A 546 18.91 -4.53 -10.69
CA ASP A 546 19.91 -5.60 -10.77
C ASP A 546 21.20 -5.24 -9.98
N GLU A 547 21.67 -3.99 -10.07
CA GLU A 547 22.83 -3.51 -9.30
C GLU A 547 22.55 -3.55 -7.79
N VAL A 548 21.37 -3.07 -7.35
CA VAL A 548 20.97 -3.14 -5.93
C VAL A 548 20.94 -4.59 -5.45
N ILE A 549 20.33 -5.48 -6.22
CA ILE A 549 20.22 -6.90 -5.89
C ILE A 549 21.60 -7.57 -5.83
N GLU A 550 22.53 -7.18 -6.71
CA GLU A 550 23.89 -7.69 -6.71
C GLU A 550 24.66 -7.26 -5.46
N HIS A 551 24.56 -5.98 -5.08
CA HIS A 551 25.14 -5.48 -3.83
C HIS A 551 24.56 -6.16 -2.59
N GLU A 552 23.25 -6.40 -2.54
CA GLU A 552 22.61 -7.16 -1.46
C GLU A 552 23.16 -8.59 -1.33
N LYS A 553 23.44 -9.25 -2.46
CA LYS A 553 23.96 -10.62 -2.49
C LYS A 553 25.42 -10.67 -2.09
N LYS A 554 26.24 -9.78 -2.65
CA LYS A 554 27.69 -9.77 -2.43
C LYS A 554 28.09 -9.17 -1.09
N ARG A 555 27.25 -8.29 -0.52
CA ARG A 555 27.55 -7.52 0.70
C ARG A 555 28.86 -6.76 0.57
N ASP A 556 29.08 -6.15 -0.60
CA ASP A 556 30.31 -5.44 -0.99
C ASP A 556 30.19 -3.92 -0.90
N TYR A 557 29.01 -3.39 -0.56
CA TYR A 557 28.77 -1.97 -0.35
C TYR A 557 29.20 -1.51 1.04
N ASP A 558 30.02 -0.46 1.10
CA ASP A 558 30.47 0.20 2.35
C ASP A 558 30.17 1.71 2.32
N PRO A 559 29.13 2.18 3.03
CA PRO A 559 28.76 3.61 3.08
C PRO A 559 29.84 4.49 3.73
N MET A 560 30.73 3.93 4.55
CA MET A 560 31.80 4.68 5.20
C MET A 560 32.83 5.20 4.19
N GLN A 561 33.00 4.52 3.06
CA GLN A 561 33.88 4.99 1.98
C GLN A 561 33.36 6.28 1.37
N ILE A 562 32.05 6.36 1.10
CA ILE A 562 31.40 7.57 0.60
C ILE A 562 31.55 8.70 1.60
N PHE A 563 31.26 8.45 2.88
CA PHE A 563 31.40 9.45 3.95
C PHE A 563 32.83 10.02 4.09
N ASN A 564 33.86 9.23 3.79
CA ASN A 564 35.25 9.67 3.89
C ASN A 564 35.74 10.40 2.63
N GLN A 565 35.20 10.08 1.47
CA GLN A 565 35.64 10.64 0.17
C GLN A 565 34.85 11.89 -0.22
N ASP A 566 33.57 11.94 0.14
CA ASP A 566 32.64 13.00 -0.25
C ASP A 566 32.43 14.00 0.89
N GLN A 567 33.01 15.19 0.76
CA GLN A 567 32.95 16.23 1.81
C GLN A 567 31.55 16.81 2.01
N ASP A 568 30.72 16.87 0.97
CA ASP A 568 29.36 17.40 1.08
C ASP A 568 28.47 16.40 1.83
N VAL A 569 28.57 15.12 1.48
CA VAL A 569 27.90 14.04 2.22
C VAL A 569 28.37 14.03 3.68
N ARG A 570 29.68 14.14 3.91
CA ARG A 570 30.24 14.21 5.27
C ARG A 570 29.63 15.38 6.04
N LYS A 571 29.60 16.57 5.46
CA LYS A 571 29.04 17.79 6.07
C LYS A 571 27.57 17.59 6.44
N VAL A 572 26.75 17.11 5.49
CA VAL A 572 25.32 16.86 5.72
C VAL A 572 25.09 15.82 6.83
N LEU A 573 25.82 14.70 6.82
CA LEU A 573 25.66 13.69 7.87
C LEU A 573 26.14 14.19 9.24
N MET A 574 27.22 14.97 9.30
CA MET A 574 27.66 15.57 10.55
C MET A 574 26.66 16.61 11.08
N GLN A 575 25.88 17.27 10.23
CA GLN A 575 24.80 18.17 10.66
C GLN A 575 23.65 17.45 11.39
N LEU A 576 23.51 16.14 11.20
CA LEU A 576 22.56 15.35 11.99
C LEU A 576 22.93 15.32 13.47
N ILE A 577 24.23 15.47 13.80
CA ILE A 577 24.77 15.18 15.13
C ILE A 577 25.69 16.26 15.71
N ASN A 578 25.71 17.44 15.11
CA ASN A 578 26.43 18.59 15.63
C ASN A 578 25.51 19.64 16.29
N GLY A 579 24.21 19.32 16.41
CA GLY A 579 23.20 20.20 17.00
C GLY A 579 22.57 21.21 16.04
N MET A 580 22.95 21.27 14.75
CA MET A 580 22.41 22.26 13.80
C MET A 580 20.87 22.21 13.69
N TYR A 581 20.30 21.00 13.61
CA TYR A 581 18.85 20.80 13.49
C TYR A 581 18.18 20.36 14.81
N SER A 582 18.95 20.29 15.89
CA SER A 582 18.47 19.96 17.24
C SER A 582 19.44 20.52 18.29
N PRO A 583 19.46 21.86 18.52
CA PRO A 583 20.47 22.50 19.35
C PRO A 583 20.39 22.10 20.83
N ASN A 584 19.20 21.74 21.31
CA ASN A 584 18.98 21.32 22.69
C ASN A 584 19.27 19.83 22.92
N ASP A 585 19.35 19.04 21.85
CA ASP A 585 19.67 17.61 21.89
C ASP A 585 20.41 17.21 20.61
N PRO A 586 21.75 17.42 20.55
CA PRO A 586 22.56 17.08 19.39
C PRO A 586 22.54 15.59 19.03
N GLU A 587 22.17 14.71 19.96
CA GLU A 587 22.12 13.25 19.76
C GLU A 587 20.78 12.77 19.22
N LEU A 588 19.77 13.64 19.10
CA LEU A 588 18.41 13.28 18.68
C LEU A 588 18.35 12.47 17.38
N PHE A 589 19.21 12.79 16.41
CA PHE A 589 19.27 12.13 15.10
C PHE A 589 20.43 11.14 14.95
N ARG A 590 21.11 10.78 16.06
CA ARG A 590 22.20 9.78 16.09
C ARG A 590 21.76 8.46 15.45
N ASP A 591 20.54 8.01 15.70
CA ASP A 591 20.03 6.76 15.12
C ASP A 591 19.95 6.81 13.59
N LEU A 592 19.55 7.95 13.01
CA LEU A 592 19.52 8.12 11.56
C LEU A 592 20.94 8.11 10.99
N TYR A 593 21.87 8.84 11.61
CA TYR A 593 23.29 8.79 11.24
C TYR A 593 23.85 7.36 11.31
N ASN A 594 23.57 6.66 12.41
CA ASN A 594 24.05 5.31 12.63
C ASN A 594 23.46 4.34 11.60
N SER A 595 22.17 4.46 11.28
CA SER A 595 21.52 3.64 10.25
C SER A 595 22.17 3.77 8.87
N LEU A 596 22.81 4.92 8.58
CA LEU A 596 23.50 5.19 7.32
C LEU A 596 24.96 4.71 7.32
N LEU A 597 25.63 4.61 8.47
CA LEU A 597 27.09 4.42 8.51
C LEU A 597 27.55 3.19 9.28
N ASN A 598 26.67 2.56 10.06
CA ASN A 598 27.01 1.40 10.87
C ASN A 598 25.77 0.52 11.17
N THR A 599 25.98 -0.53 11.97
CA THR A 599 24.97 -1.55 12.29
C THR A 599 24.42 -1.43 13.71
N GLN A 600 24.60 -0.28 14.37
CA GLN A 600 24.10 -0.10 15.74
C GLN A 600 22.57 -0.07 15.81
N CYS A 601 21.92 0.46 14.76
CA CYS A 601 20.46 0.65 14.70
C CYS A 601 19.78 -0.26 13.68
N THR A 602 20.53 -0.81 12.72
CA THR A 602 20.03 -1.62 11.61
C THR A 602 20.94 -2.83 11.40
N GLN A 603 20.41 -3.91 10.82
CA GLN A 603 21.21 -5.11 10.53
C GLN A 603 22.35 -4.82 9.54
N TYR A 604 22.13 -3.90 8.60
CA TYR A 604 23.09 -3.45 7.60
C TYR A 604 23.17 -1.93 7.58
N ALA A 605 24.38 -1.38 7.50
CA ALA A 605 24.59 0.05 7.31
C ALA A 605 24.05 0.48 5.94
N ASP A 606 23.32 1.60 5.92
CA ASP A 606 22.63 2.14 4.76
C ASP A 606 21.90 1.06 3.93
N THR A 607 21.02 0.32 4.61
CA THR A 607 20.26 -0.82 4.04
C THR A 607 19.54 -0.47 2.72
N TYR A 608 19.24 0.81 2.49
CA TYR A 608 18.48 1.29 1.35
C TYR A 608 19.29 2.16 0.39
N PHE A 609 20.62 2.10 0.48
CA PHE A 609 21.54 2.72 -0.48
C PHE A 609 21.29 4.23 -0.68
N ILE A 610 20.96 4.93 0.41
CA ILE A 610 20.74 6.38 0.41
C ILE A 610 22.01 7.11 0.00
N LEU A 611 23.17 6.73 0.53
CA LEU A 611 24.43 7.40 0.23
C LEU A 611 24.96 7.01 -1.15
N ALA A 612 24.77 5.76 -1.57
CA ALA A 612 25.16 5.32 -2.91
C ALA A 612 24.43 6.11 -4.02
N ASP A 613 23.13 6.37 -3.85
CA ASP A 613 22.33 7.13 -4.82
C ASP A 613 22.36 8.65 -4.59
N PHE A 614 23.04 9.15 -3.56
CA PHE A 614 22.96 10.56 -3.18
C PHE A 614 23.41 11.50 -4.31
N ARG A 615 24.56 11.23 -4.94
CA ARG A 615 25.09 12.10 -6.00
C ARG A 615 24.29 12.02 -7.29
N SER A 616 23.85 10.83 -7.69
CA SER A 616 22.99 10.71 -8.87
C SER A 616 21.63 11.39 -8.67
N TYR A 617 21.12 11.41 -7.44
CA TYR A 617 19.94 12.18 -7.05
C TYR A 617 20.17 13.69 -7.16
N VAL A 618 21.28 14.21 -6.61
CA VAL A 618 21.68 15.63 -6.74
C VAL A 618 21.75 16.06 -8.21
N GLU A 619 22.36 15.25 -9.07
CA GLU A 619 22.47 15.57 -10.50
C GLU A 619 21.10 15.52 -11.22
N ALA A 620 20.21 14.60 -10.83
CA ALA A 620 18.84 14.60 -11.34
C ALA A 620 18.07 15.86 -10.92
N GLN A 621 18.29 16.33 -9.69
CA GLN A 621 17.67 17.54 -9.17
C GLN A 621 18.15 18.81 -9.90
N LYS A 622 19.44 18.86 -10.26
CA LYS A 622 19.98 19.93 -11.12
C LYS A 622 19.32 19.93 -12.50
N ARG A 623 19.13 18.75 -13.11
CA ARG A 623 18.42 18.62 -14.39
C ARG A 623 16.97 19.09 -14.32
N VAL A 624 16.27 18.83 -13.20
CA VAL A 624 14.92 19.37 -12.97
C VAL A 624 14.93 20.90 -12.96
N MET A 625 15.86 21.51 -12.21
CA MET A 625 15.96 22.97 -12.16
C MET A 625 16.24 23.56 -13.54
N GLU A 626 17.18 23.00 -14.29
CA GLU A 626 17.50 23.48 -15.63
C GLU A 626 16.32 23.32 -16.60
N ALA A 627 15.63 22.17 -16.56
CA ALA A 627 14.45 21.94 -17.39
C ALA A 627 13.29 22.90 -17.05
N TYR A 628 13.15 23.32 -15.79
CA TYR A 628 12.10 24.25 -15.37
C TYR A 628 12.35 25.69 -15.86
N LYS A 629 13.60 26.07 -16.17
CA LYS A 629 13.91 27.37 -16.80
C LYS A 629 13.33 27.48 -18.21
N ASP A 630 13.24 26.34 -18.92
CA ASP A 630 12.62 26.25 -20.23
C ASP A 630 11.11 26.02 -20.08
N GLU A 631 10.37 27.10 -19.82
CA GLU A 631 8.92 27.05 -19.57
C GLU A 631 8.15 26.34 -20.70
N LYS A 632 8.61 26.50 -21.96
CA LYS A 632 7.98 25.89 -23.13
C LYS A 632 8.13 24.37 -23.11
N ASN A 633 9.36 23.89 -22.93
CA ASN A 633 9.60 22.45 -22.88
C ASN A 633 9.06 21.81 -21.60
N TRP A 634 9.05 22.54 -20.47
CA TRP A 634 8.39 22.08 -19.26
C TRP A 634 6.89 21.86 -19.47
N ALA A 635 6.18 22.85 -20.03
CA ALA A 635 4.76 22.76 -20.33
C ALA A 635 4.46 21.61 -21.31
N LYS A 636 5.29 21.46 -22.35
CA LYS A 636 5.22 20.33 -23.29
C LYS A 636 5.31 18.99 -22.57
N SER A 637 6.34 18.79 -21.75
CA SER A 637 6.55 17.55 -21.00
C SER A 637 5.39 17.25 -20.04
N ALA A 638 4.85 18.29 -19.40
CA ALA A 638 3.72 18.15 -18.48
C ALA A 638 2.43 17.72 -19.21
N ILE A 639 2.12 18.33 -20.37
CA ILE A 639 0.98 17.94 -21.21
C ILE A 639 1.16 16.50 -21.72
N LEU A 640 2.36 16.12 -22.16
CA LEU A 640 2.64 14.76 -22.62
C LEU A 640 2.47 13.73 -21.49
N ASN A 641 2.86 14.05 -20.25
CA ASN A 641 2.58 13.18 -19.10
C ASN A 641 1.07 12.94 -18.93
N VAL A 642 0.24 13.98 -19.03
CA VAL A 642 -1.23 13.81 -18.99
C VAL A 642 -1.71 12.98 -20.17
N ALA A 643 -1.23 13.27 -21.39
CA ALA A 643 -1.66 12.62 -22.62
C ALA A 643 -1.35 11.12 -22.62
N HIS A 644 -0.20 10.73 -22.08
CA HIS A 644 0.25 9.34 -22.01
C HIS A 644 -0.18 8.61 -20.72
N SER A 645 -1.08 9.15 -19.91
CA SER A 645 -1.53 8.51 -18.66
C SER A 645 -2.57 7.40 -18.84
N GLY A 646 -3.05 7.18 -20.08
CA GLY A 646 -4.16 6.28 -20.41
C GLY A 646 -4.05 4.87 -19.86
N LYS A 647 -2.86 4.27 -19.93
CA LYS A 647 -2.58 2.91 -19.43
C LYS A 647 -2.89 2.76 -17.94
N PHE A 648 -2.75 3.82 -17.15
CA PHE A 648 -2.84 3.76 -15.69
C PHE A 648 -4.26 3.89 -15.14
N SER A 649 -5.29 3.77 -15.99
CA SER A 649 -6.67 3.65 -15.52
C SER A 649 -6.90 2.34 -14.77
N SER A 650 -7.56 2.43 -13.61
CA SER A 650 -8.04 1.26 -12.88
C SER A 650 -9.09 0.47 -13.67
N ASP A 651 -9.79 1.09 -14.63
CA ASP A 651 -10.77 0.36 -15.45
C ASP A 651 -10.08 -0.69 -16.32
N ARG A 652 -8.92 -0.34 -16.89
CA ARG A 652 -8.05 -1.26 -17.63
C ARG A 652 -7.55 -2.38 -16.72
N THR A 653 -7.06 -2.05 -15.52
CA THR A 653 -6.66 -3.05 -14.52
C THR A 653 -7.79 -4.03 -14.23
N ILE A 654 -8.98 -3.54 -13.87
CA ILE A 654 -10.13 -4.39 -13.53
C ILE A 654 -10.57 -5.24 -14.72
N GLN A 655 -10.55 -4.68 -15.94
CA GLN A 655 -10.85 -5.46 -17.14
C GLN A 655 -9.86 -6.61 -17.34
N GLU A 656 -8.56 -6.38 -17.15
CA GLU A 656 -7.56 -7.47 -17.19
C GLU A 656 -7.81 -8.52 -16.09
N TYR A 657 -8.18 -8.12 -14.87
CA TYR A 657 -8.55 -9.09 -13.82
C TYR A 657 -9.77 -9.92 -14.23
N VAL A 658 -10.78 -9.31 -14.85
CA VAL A 658 -11.96 -10.03 -15.35
C VAL A 658 -11.58 -10.98 -16.47
N ASP A 659 -10.79 -10.54 -17.44
CA ASP A 659 -10.49 -11.32 -18.64
C ASP A 659 -9.56 -12.50 -18.35
N ASP A 660 -8.56 -12.31 -17.49
CA ASP A 660 -7.49 -13.29 -17.27
C ASP A 660 -7.63 -14.11 -15.97
N ILE A 661 -8.45 -13.66 -15.01
CA ILE A 661 -8.54 -14.28 -13.68
C ILE A 661 -9.98 -14.62 -13.31
N TRP A 662 -10.87 -13.63 -13.20
CA TRP A 662 -12.19 -13.85 -12.61
C TRP A 662 -13.22 -14.41 -13.58
N HIS A 663 -13.06 -14.16 -14.88
CA HIS A 663 -13.96 -14.58 -15.96
C HIS A 663 -15.43 -14.26 -15.69
N LEU A 664 -15.70 -13.09 -15.10
CA LEU A 664 -17.05 -12.65 -14.73
C LEU A 664 -17.75 -11.94 -15.87
N ASN A 665 -19.06 -12.20 -16.01
CA ASN A 665 -19.89 -11.51 -16.99
C ASN A 665 -20.25 -10.09 -16.54
N ARG A 666 -20.18 -9.13 -17.48
CA ARG A 666 -20.63 -7.76 -17.23
C ARG A 666 -22.15 -7.71 -17.13
N ILE A 667 -22.66 -7.08 -16.07
CA ILE A 667 -24.09 -6.84 -15.85
C ILE A 667 -24.43 -5.40 -16.27
N LYS A 668 -25.57 -5.21 -16.92
CA LYS A 668 -26.20 -3.90 -17.16
C LYS A 668 -27.47 -3.78 -16.31
N VAL A 669 -27.69 -2.61 -15.74
CA VAL A 669 -28.89 -2.30 -14.97
C VAL A 669 -29.64 -1.21 -15.73
N ASP A 670 -30.76 -1.59 -16.33
CA ASP A 670 -31.67 -0.65 -16.96
C ASP A 670 -32.65 -0.16 -15.88
N LEU A 671 -32.83 1.16 -15.81
CA LEU A 671 -33.87 1.74 -14.96
C LEU A 671 -35.11 1.88 -15.82
N ASP A 672 -36.21 1.25 -15.43
CA ASP A 672 -37.52 1.56 -15.98
C ASP A 672 -37.86 2.98 -15.50
N ILE A 673 -37.65 3.96 -16.39
CA ILE A 673 -38.13 5.32 -16.18
C ILE A 673 -39.60 5.29 -16.58
N ASP A 674 -40.50 5.05 -15.62
CA ASP A 674 -41.90 5.44 -15.81
C ASP A 674 -41.92 6.96 -16.03
N GLU A 675 -42.48 7.37 -17.19
CA GLU A 675 -42.56 8.76 -17.70
C GLU A 675 -43.20 9.77 -16.74
#